data_AF-A0A8S9SQJ1-F1
#
_entry.id   AF-A0A8S9SQJ1-F1
#
_cell.length_a   1.000
_cell.length_b   1.000
_cell.length_c   1.000
_cell.angle_alpha   90.00
_cell.angle_beta   90.00
_cell.angle_gamma   90.00
#
_symmetry.space_group_name_H-M   'P 1'
#
loop_
_entity.id
_entity.type
_entity.pdbx_description
1 polymer ?
#
loop_
_entity_poly.entity_id
_entity_poly.type
_entity_poly.pdbx_seq_one_letter_code
_entity_poly.pdbx_strand_id
1 'polypeptide(L)'
;MSSGECDDDQRINKGLEFESKEEAFEFYKEYAKSIGFNTIIKASRRSRMSGKFIDAKFVCTRYGTKKTEDEEEDINIPQGRKRGRRTNLSSSKTDCKACLHVKKRQDGRWVIRALIKEHNHETSPLGQATSMRESCGRGKIEKEMKSSRKFQALEGGDVERLLSFFTDMQAENPFFFYAVDQTLRNVFWVDAKGRLDYACFSDVVSVDTTFVKNEYRLPLVAFIGVNHHGQWLLLGCGLLLDDESTKSGFVWLFGAWLKAMNGCQPRVILTKHDQTLKVAVSEALPSSRHCFNTWDTLGQMSEKVGQGFVDEINEVIYGSCKGDEFEERWCEVVDRFDVRDNVWIQSLYEDREHWVPVYMQDVSLAGMCSADSVLDKYIQRKTTLRAFLDQYKRMVQERVEEEEKAEIETLCKQPGLKSPSPFGKQMAELYTREMFKRFQVEVLGGVACHPKIESDDGNNKKMTFRVQDYEQNRGFVVVWRSESSEVVCSCRLFEFKGFLCRHAMIVLQMSGELSVPSRYVLNRWRKDARRRQAVESDLMSGDLTKAQRYTDLCLRSLKLSEEASLSEESYNAVMNVLSEALRSCEITSNVIHSVEESDSDVAHEEHNNNNSFNENVADTGQVNLMIIVFIRPRFWANVGFLFV
;
A
#
# COMPACT_ATOMS: atom_id res chain seq x y z
N MET A 1 -17.35 6.09 -55.33
CA MET A 1 -18.53 5.23 -55.04
C MET A 1 -18.55 5.04 -53.53
N SER A 2 -19.07 6.02 -52.80
CA SER A 2 -20.44 6.09 -52.23
C SER A 2 -20.45 5.61 -50.77
N SER A 3 -20.40 6.59 -49.86
CA SER A 3 -21.24 6.72 -48.66
C SER A 3 -21.72 5.43 -47.96
N GLY A 4 -21.11 5.12 -46.81
CA GLY A 4 -21.65 4.21 -45.79
C GLY A 4 -22.50 4.91 -44.71
N GLU A 5 -22.92 6.15 -44.95
CA GLU A 5 -23.92 6.84 -44.13
C GLU A 5 -25.33 6.46 -44.62
N CYS A 6 -25.97 5.40 -44.08
CA CYS A 6 -27.44 5.29 -44.11
C CYS A 6 -28.13 4.13 -43.34
N ASP A 7 -27.50 3.32 -42.48
CA ASP A 7 -28.22 2.15 -41.91
C ASP A 7 -28.87 2.36 -40.52
N ASP A 8 -28.36 3.24 -39.66
CA ASP A 8 -28.97 3.44 -38.32
C ASP A 8 -30.10 4.49 -38.30
N ASP A 9 -30.11 5.43 -39.23
CA ASP A 9 -31.08 6.53 -39.21
C ASP A 9 -32.49 6.11 -39.70
N GLN A 10 -32.57 4.99 -40.44
CA GLN A 10 -33.82 4.37 -40.90
C GLN A 10 -34.51 3.47 -39.85
N ARG A 11 -33.81 2.96 -38.83
CA ARG A 11 -34.39 2.00 -37.86
C ARG A 11 -35.43 2.61 -36.94
N ILE A 12 -35.37 3.92 -36.68
CA ILE A 12 -36.20 4.56 -35.65
C ILE A 12 -37.53 5.12 -36.20
N ASN A 13 -37.65 5.31 -37.52
CA ASN A 13 -38.80 6.02 -38.11
C ASN A 13 -39.98 5.12 -38.52
N LYS A 14 -39.89 3.79 -38.39
CA LYS A 14 -40.98 2.87 -38.78
C LYS A 14 -41.55 2.13 -37.59
N GLY A 15 -42.77 2.51 -37.17
CA GLY A 15 -43.79 1.62 -36.61
C GLY A 15 -43.38 0.61 -35.53
N LEU A 16 -42.30 0.85 -34.78
CA LEU A 16 -41.81 -0.08 -33.76
C LEU A 16 -42.82 -0.21 -32.64
N GLU A 17 -43.17 -1.46 -32.33
CA GLU A 17 -44.10 -1.82 -31.29
C GLU A 17 -43.34 -2.60 -30.23
N PHE A 18 -43.48 -2.21 -28.96
CA PHE A 18 -42.80 -2.83 -27.83
C PHE A 18 -43.82 -3.58 -26.97
N GLU A 19 -43.42 -4.68 -26.35
CA GLU A 19 -44.25 -5.46 -25.43
C GLU A 19 -44.39 -4.74 -24.08
N SER A 20 -43.38 -3.96 -23.71
CA SER A 20 -43.33 -3.21 -22.44
C SER A 20 -42.78 -1.79 -22.60
N LYS A 21 -43.02 -0.95 -21.59
CA LYS A 21 -42.41 0.39 -21.55
C LYS A 21 -40.91 0.31 -21.23
N GLU A 22 -40.48 -0.75 -20.55
CA GLU A 22 -39.10 -1.02 -20.20
C GLU A 22 -38.28 -1.33 -21.46
N GLU A 23 -38.83 -2.15 -22.36
CA GLU A 23 -38.24 -2.45 -23.66
C GLU A 23 -38.12 -1.21 -24.54
N ALA A 24 -39.17 -0.37 -24.58
CA ALA A 24 -39.12 0.92 -25.27
C ALA A 24 -38.06 1.88 -24.68
N PHE A 25 -37.75 1.75 -23.39
CA PHE A 25 -36.71 2.55 -22.74
C PHE A 25 -35.31 2.02 -23.03
N GLU A 26 -35.11 0.71 -23.06
CA GLU A 26 -33.82 0.11 -23.48
C GLU A 26 -33.51 0.44 -24.94
N PHE A 27 -34.50 0.37 -25.83
CA PHE A 27 -34.34 0.81 -27.22
C PHE A 27 -33.85 2.27 -27.31
N TYR A 28 -34.45 3.17 -26.52
CA TYR A 28 -34.03 4.58 -26.51
C TYR A 28 -32.62 4.79 -25.90
N LYS A 29 -32.20 3.94 -24.96
CA LYS A 29 -30.83 3.97 -24.41
C LYS A 29 -29.80 3.51 -25.43
N GLU A 30 -30.10 2.49 -26.23
CA GLU A 30 -29.21 2.03 -27.29
C GLU A 30 -29.02 3.11 -28.36
N TYR A 31 -30.12 3.74 -28.78
CA TYR A 31 -30.06 4.93 -29.63
C TYR A 31 -29.20 6.02 -28.99
N ALA A 32 -29.41 6.31 -27.71
CA ALA A 32 -28.65 7.34 -27.03
C ALA A 32 -27.15 7.03 -26.90
N LYS A 33 -26.78 5.75 -26.76
CA LYS A 33 -25.37 5.30 -26.82
C LYS A 33 -24.78 5.51 -28.21
N SER A 34 -25.53 5.23 -29.28
CA SER A 34 -25.06 5.41 -30.66
C SER A 34 -24.83 6.88 -31.01
N ILE A 35 -25.64 7.79 -30.46
CA ILE A 35 -25.56 9.23 -30.74
C ILE A 35 -24.67 9.97 -29.71
N GLY A 36 -24.43 9.38 -28.52
CA GLY A 36 -23.55 9.96 -27.50
C GLY A 36 -24.26 10.87 -26.49
N PHE A 37 -25.45 10.51 -26.01
CA PHE A 37 -26.16 11.21 -24.95
C PHE A 37 -26.76 10.28 -23.89
N ASN A 38 -27.17 10.83 -22.74
CA ASN A 38 -27.78 10.07 -21.64
C ASN A 38 -29.30 10.30 -21.57
N THR A 39 -30.06 9.25 -21.23
CA THR A 39 -31.54 9.28 -21.20
C THR A 39 -32.11 9.12 -19.79
N ILE A 40 -33.25 9.77 -19.53
CA ILE A 40 -34.04 9.64 -18.29
C ILE A 40 -35.53 9.48 -18.60
N ILE A 41 -36.28 8.89 -17.66
CA ILE A 41 -37.75 8.82 -17.74
C ILE A 41 -38.33 10.11 -17.17
N LYS A 42 -38.89 10.97 -18.02
CA LYS A 42 -39.46 12.26 -17.60
C LYS A 42 -40.84 12.11 -16.95
N ALA A 43 -41.70 11.30 -17.55
CA ALA A 43 -43.07 11.11 -17.08
C ALA A 43 -43.60 9.74 -17.52
N SER A 44 -44.48 9.17 -16.71
CA SER A 44 -45.25 7.98 -17.07
C SER A 44 -46.66 8.08 -16.47
N ARG A 45 -47.69 7.78 -17.25
CA ARG A 45 -49.10 7.84 -16.82
C ARG A 45 -49.65 6.44 -16.64
N ARG A 46 -50.42 6.23 -15.56
CA ARG A 46 -51.21 5.01 -15.34
C ARG A 46 -52.68 5.27 -15.64
N SER A 47 -53.39 4.25 -16.14
CA SER A 47 -54.85 4.29 -16.24
C SER A 47 -55.47 4.32 -14.85
N ARG A 48 -56.45 5.22 -14.65
CA ARG A 48 -57.22 5.29 -13.40
C ARG A 48 -58.11 4.07 -13.16
N MET A 49 -58.43 3.34 -14.24
CA MET A 49 -59.38 2.22 -14.20
C MET A 49 -58.69 0.85 -14.03
N SER A 50 -57.46 0.70 -14.53
CA SER A 50 -56.72 -0.57 -14.48
C SER A 50 -55.40 -0.53 -13.72
N GLY A 51 -54.93 0.66 -13.29
CA GLY A 51 -53.64 0.84 -12.61
C GLY A 51 -52.40 0.56 -13.47
N LYS A 52 -52.57 0.07 -14.71
CA LYS A 52 -51.49 -0.24 -15.66
C LYS A 52 -50.97 1.04 -16.33
N PHE A 53 -49.68 1.07 -16.66
CA PHE A 53 -49.08 2.17 -17.41
C PHE A 53 -49.66 2.22 -18.83
N ILE A 54 -50.00 3.43 -19.29
CA ILE A 54 -50.61 3.68 -20.60
C ILE A 54 -49.80 4.63 -21.49
N ASP A 55 -48.85 5.38 -20.91
CA ASP A 55 -48.10 6.43 -21.59
C ASP A 55 -46.77 6.66 -20.86
N ALA A 56 -45.67 6.84 -21.59
CA ALA A 56 -44.35 7.12 -21.03
C ALA A 56 -43.53 8.05 -21.95
N LYS A 57 -42.82 9.01 -21.37
CA LYS A 57 -41.93 9.95 -22.07
C LYS A 57 -40.50 9.84 -21.53
N PHE A 58 -39.57 9.52 -22.43
CA PHE A 58 -38.13 9.43 -22.19
C PHE A 58 -37.46 10.65 -22.82
N VAL A 59 -36.45 11.23 -22.15
CA VAL A 59 -35.82 12.49 -22.57
C VAL A 59 -34.31 12.44 -22.35
N CYS A 60 -33.57 13.35 -22.96
CA CYS A 60 -32.16 13.58 -22.65
C CYS A 60 -31.97 14.05 -21.18
N THR A 61 -30.84 13.75 -20.53
CA THR A 61 -30.50 14.26 -19.19
C THR A 61 -30.44 15.78 -19.12
N ARG A 62 -30.09 16.46 -20.22
CA ARG A 62 -30.07 17.93 -20.32
C ARG A 62 -31.45 18.55 -20.66
N TYR A 63 -32.54 17.76 -20.59
CA TYR A 63 -33.89 18.18 -21.00
C TYR A 63 -34.57 19.17 -20.03
N GLY A 64 -35.16 20.22 -20.62
CA GLY A 64 -35.93 21.26 -19.93
C GLY A 64 -35.06 22.30 -19.20
N THR A 65 -35.68 23.34 -18.65
CA THR A 65 -35.02 24.39 -17.86
C THR A 65 -34.95 24.05 -16.35
N LYS A 66 -34.08 24.76 -15.60
CA LYS A 66 -34.06 24.74 -14.13
C LYS A 66 -35.33 25.48 -13.66
N LYS A 67 -36.10 24.90 -12.73
CA LYS A 67 -37.21 25.63 -12.10
C LYS A 67 -36.59 26.60 -11.09
N THR A 68 -36.91 27.88 -11.21
CA THR A 68 -36.66 28.90 -10.18
C THR A 68 -37.64 28.69 -9.02
N GLU A 69 -37.23 29.06 -7.80
CA GLU A 69 -37.95 28.77 -6.55
C GLU A 69 -39.06 29.80 -6.20
N ASP A 70 -39.49 30.65 -7.14
CA ASP A 70 -40.36 31.81 -6.85
C ASP A 70 -41.84 31.67 -7.26
N GLU A 71 -42.39 30.46 -7.35
CA GLU A 71 -43.85 30.26 -7.55
C GLU A 71 -44.41 29.15 -6.64
N GLU A 72 -44.38 29.39 -5.32
CA GLU A 72 -45.26 28.69 -4.36
C GLU A 72 -46.01 29.74 -3.52
N GLU A 73 -47.04 30.36 -4.10
CA GLU A 73 -48.18 30.87 -3.32
C GLU A 73 -49.45 30.13 -3.75
N ASP A 74 -50.23 29.75 -2.73
CA ASP A 74 -51.59 29.20 -2.74
C ASP A 74 -51.81 27.70 -3.08
N ILE A 75 -51.99 26.86 -2.05
CA ILE A 75 -53.30 26.41 -1.51
C ILE A 75 -53.07 25.33 -0.41
N ASN A 76 -53.66 25.57 0.78
CA ASN A 76 -53.79 24.75 1.99
C ASN A 76 -54.29 23.29 1.78
N ILE A 77 -53.55 22.23 2.21
CA ILE A 77 -54.06 20.88 2.63
C ILE A 77 -53.04 20.19 3.60
N PRO A 78 -53.48 19.50 4.69
CA PRO A 78 -52.66 19.19 5.87
C PRO A 78 -51.71 17.98 5.80
N GLN A 79 -50.81 17.95 6.78
CA GLN A 79 -49.68 17.04 7.00
C GLN A 79 -50.03 15.54 6.94
N GLY A 80 -49.38 14.82 6.02
CA GLY A 80 -49.38 13.35 5.97
C GLY A 80 -48.34 12.78 5.00
N ARG A 81 -47.24 12.26 5.54
CA ARG A 81 -46.27 11.31 4.93
C ARG A 81 -45.70 11.68 3.54
N LYS A 82 -44.60 12.45 3.49
CA LYS A 82 -43.72 12.52 2.30
C LYS A 82 -42.46 11.66 2.50
N ARG A 83 -42.40 10.52 1.81
CA ARG A 83 -41.16 9.74 1.59
C ARG A 83 -40.26 10.54 0.65
N GLY A 84 -39.06 10.90 1.10
CA GLY A 84 -38.08 11.68 0.36
C GLY A 84 -37.65 11.01 -0.94
N ARG A 85 -37.90 11.68 -2.06
CA ARG A 85 -37.42 11.32 -3.39
C ARG A 85 -36.04 11.96 -3.57
N ARG A 86 -34.96 11.17 -3.40
CA ARG A 86 -33.59 11.61 -3.72
C ARG A 86 -33.49 11.93 -5.21
N THR A 87 -33.35 13.21 -5.56
CA THR A 87 -32.94 13.65 -6.89
C THR A 87 -31.45 13.95 -6.86
N ASN A 88 -30.65 13.08 -7.50
CA ASN A 88 -29.24 13.34 -7.76
C ASN A 88 -29.10 14.52 -8.72
N LEU A 89 -28.40 15.55 -8.28
CA LEU A 89 -28.15 16.80 -8.96
C LEU A 89 -26.71 16.77 -9.51
N SER A 90 -26.52 16.62 -10.83
CA SER A 90 -25.35 17.14 -11.58
C SER A 90 -25.45 16.85 -13.09
N SER A 91 -26.26 17.61 -13.82
CA SER A 91 -25.98 17.96 -15.22
C SER A 91 -26.67 19.29 -15.50
N SER A 92 -25.93 20.30 -15.97
CA SER A 92 -26.49 21.58 -16.40
C SER A 92 -27.60 21.33 -17.43
N LYS A 93 -28.82 21.74 -17.10
CA LYS A 93 -29.98 21.64 -17.97
C LYS A 93 -29.86 22.69 -19.06
N THR A 94 -29.82 22.28 -20.32
CA THR A 94 -29.65 23.18 -21.48
C THR A 94 -30.96 23.46 -22.21
N ASP A 95 -32.12 23.08 -21.65
CA ASP A 95 -33.42 23.07 -22.34
C ASP A 95 -33.44 22.17 -23.60
N CYS A 96 -32.71 21.06 -23.56
CA CYS A 96 -32.71 20.09 -24.66
C CYS A 96 -34.13 19.51 -24.87
N LYS A 97 -34.59 19.39 -26.12
CA LYS A 97 -35.95 18.89 -26.46
C LYS A 97 -35.96 17.43 -26.91
N ALA A 98 -34.81 16.81 -27.06
CA ALA A 98 -34.67 15.41 -27.48
C ALA A 98 -35.49 14.47 -26.57
N CYS A 99 -36.44 13.75 -27.17
CA CYS A 99 -37.34 12.87 -26.43
C CYS A 99 -37.95 11.75 -27.28
N LEU A 100 -38.27 10.63 -26.63
CA LEU A 100 -39.10 9.56 -27.16
C LEU A 100 -40.37 9.43 -26.31
N HIS A 101 -41.54 9.54 -26.92
CA HIS A 101 -42.85 9.40 -26.29
C HIS A 101 -43.52 8.13 -26.81
N VAL A 102 -43.87 7.20 -25.92
CA VAL A 102 -44.57 5.96 -26.24
C VAL A 102 -45.93 5.85 -25.55
N LYS A 103 -46.91 5.25 -26.23
CA LYS A 103 -48.29 5.06 -25.72
C LYS A 103 -48.75 3.63 -25.95
N LYS A 104 -49.47 3.07 -24.98
CA LYS A 104 -50.05 1.73 -25.06
C LYS A 104 -51.35 1.72 -25.87
N ARG A 105 -51.45 0.82 -26.85
CA ARG A 105 -52.64 0.55 -27.67
C ARG A 105 -53.60 -0.41 -26.97
N GLN A 106 -54.81 -0.55 -27.52
CA GLN A 106 -55.85 -1.43 -26.98
C GLN A 106 -55.47 -2.92 -27.04
N ASP A 107 -54.62 -3.30 -28.00
CA ASP A 107 -54.06 -4.65 -28.18
C ASP A 107 -52.98 -5.02 -27.15
N GLY A 108 -52.58 -4.07 -26.29
CA GLY A 108 -51.59 -4.30 -25.25
C GLY A 108 -50.17 -3.82 -25.59
N ARG A 109 -49.88 -3.52 -26.86
CA ARG A 109 -48.54 -3.13 -27.35
C ARG A 109 -48.27 -1.64 -27.20
N TRP A 110 -47.01 -1.26 -27.08
CA TRP A 110 -46.55 0.11 -26.92
C TRP A 110 -46.02 0.64 -28.24
N VAL A 111 -46.51 1.80 -28.69
CA VAL A 111 -46.08 2.40 -29.96
C VAL A 111 -45.50 3.79 -29.76
N ILE A 112 -44.56 4.15 -30.62
CA ILE A 112 -43.95 5.49 -30.65
C ILE A 112 -45.00 6.50 -31.10
N ARG A 113 -45.28 7.48 -30.23
CA ARG A 113 -46.19 8.60 -30.49
C ARG A 113 -45.45 9.83 -31.00
N ALA A 114 -44.27 10.11 -30.46
CA ALA A 114 -43.45 11.24 -30.89
C ALA A 114 -41.99 10.95 -30.61
N LEU A 115 -41.12 11.40 -31.51
CA LEU A 115 -39.68 11.35 -31.37
C LEU A 115 -39.09 12.69 -31.81
N ILE A 116 -38.26 13.27 -30.95
CA ILE A 116 -37.45 14.45 -31.27
C ILE A 116 -35.99 14.00 -31.17
N LYS A 117 -35.28 14.02 -32.30
CA LYS A 117 -33.88 13.58 -32.41
C LYS A 117 -32.88 14.71 -32.16
N GLU A 118 -33.28 15.97 -32.35
CA GLU A 118 -32.39 17.13 -32.29
C GLU A 118 -31.95 17.46 -30.86
N HIS A 119 -30.65 17.73 -30.70
CA HIS A 119 -30.02 18.17 -29.46
C HIS A 119 -29.48 19.60 -29.64
N ASN A 120 -29.54 20.38 -28.57
CA ASN A 120 -28.96 21.74 -28.52
C ASN A 120 -27.62 21.78 -27.76
N HIS A 121 -26.97 20.61 -27.67
CA HIS A 121 -25.67 20.41 -27.06
C HIS A 121 -24.94 19.34 -27.87
N GLU A 122 -23.63 19.33 -27.81
CA GLU A 122 -22.82 18.37 -28.54
C GLU A 122 -23.16 16.92 -28.15
N THR A 123 -23.28 16.05 -29.17
CA THR A 123 -23.51 14.61 -29.05
C THR A 123 -22.55 13.93 -30.01
N SER A 124 -21.52 13.26 -29.49
CA SER A 124 -20.44 12.68 -30.31
C SER A 124 -20.35 11.16 -30.12
N PRO A 125 -20.38 10.36 -31.21
CA PRO A 125 -20.11 8.92 -31.18
C PRO A 125 -18.60 8.64 -31.20
N LEU A 126 -18.10 7.97 -30.16
CA LEU A 126 -16.76 7.38 -30.01
C LEU A 126 -15.54 8.33 -29.87
N GLY A 127 -14.94 8.24 -28.67
CA GLY A 127 -13.59 7.65 -28.60
C GLY A 127 -12.37 8.55 -28.75
N GLN A 128 -12.37 9.78 -28.25
CA GLN A 128 -11.14 10.48 -27.82
C GLN A 128 -11.52 11.77 -27.07
N ALA A 129 -11.33 11.77 -25.75
CA ALA A 129 -10.96 12.92 -24.91
C ALA A 129 -11.07 12.50 -23.44
N THR A 130 -9.92 12.14 -22.90
CA THR A 130 -9.58 12.23 -21.49
C THR A 130 -9.97 13.61 -20.94
N SER A 131 -10.89 13.64 -19.98
CA SER A 131 -10.95 14.68 -18.95
C SER A 131 -11.18 14.01 -17.61
N MET A 132 -10.39 14.48 -16.65
CA MET A 132 -10.13 13.90 -15.34
C MET A 132 -11.39 13.84 -14.48
N ARG A 133 -12.13 12.71 -14.49
CA ARG A 133 -13.01 12.32 -13.37
C ARG A 133 -13.50 10.87 -13.41
N GLU A 134 -12.60 9.92 -13.64
CA GLU A 134 -12.91 8.51 -13.37
C GLU A 134 -11.78 7.83 -12.58
N SER A 135 -11.83 8.04 -11.26
CA SER A 135 -11.36 7.06 -10.27
C SER A 135 -12.19 7.27 -9.01
N CYS A 136 -13.37 6.68 -9.01
CA CYS A 136 -14.13 6.28 -7.83
C CYS A 136 -15.39 5.56 -8.35
N GLY A 137 -15.43 4.23 -8.21
CA GLY A 137 -16.49 3.32 -8.68
C GLY A 137 -17.83 3.50 -7.97
N ARG A 138 -18.34 4.73 -7.88
CA ARG A 138 -19.55 5.06 -7.11
C ARG A 138 -20.85 4.60 -7.80
N GLY A 139 -20.85 4.42 -9.12
CA GLY A 139 -22.07 4.15 -9.90
C GLY A 139 -22.32 2.69 -10.31
N LYS A 140 -21.27 1.88 -10.46
CA LYS A 140 -21.39 0.45 -10.82
C LYS A 140 -21.66 -0.43 -9.59
N ILE A 141 -21.02 -0.13 -8.45
CA ILE A 141 -21.11 -0.92 -7.22
C ILE A 141 -22.52 -0.84 -6.59
N GLU A 142 -23.16 0.34 -6.57
CA GLU A 142 -24.52 0.47 -6.00
C GLU A 142 -25.63 -0.24 -6.82
N LYS A 143 -25.44 -0.41 -8.13
CA LYS A 143 -26.40 -1.10 -9.01
C LYS A 143 -26.15 -2.61 -9.09
N GLU A 144 -24.90 -3.04 -9.02
CA GLU A 144 -24.56 -4.47 -8.92
C GLU A 144 -24.92 -5.06 -7.54
N MET A 145 -24.91 -4.25 -6.46
CA MET A 145 -25.37 -4.66 -5.12
C MET A 145 -26.84 -5.08 -5.04
N LYS A 146 -27.72 -4.64 -5.96
CA LYS A 146 -29.15 -5.01 -5.94
C LYS A 146 -29.51 -6.17 -6.86
N SER A 147 -28.57 -6.65 -7.68
CA SER A 147 -28.80 -7.68 -8.70
C SER A 147 -27.95 -8.94 -8.49
N SER A 148 -26.84 -8.86 -7.75
CA SER A 148 -25.98 -10.02 -7.55
C SER A 148 -26.36 -10.77 -6.26
N ARG A 149 -27.01 -11.93 -6.42
CA ARG A 149 -27.23 -12.94 -5.35
C ARG A 149 -25.91 -13.60 -4.88
N LYS A 150 -24.80 -12.87 -4.77
CA LYS A 150 -23.45 -13.42 -4.54
C LYS A 150 -22.66 -12.72 -3.40
N PHE A 151 -23.34 -12.31 -2.32
CA PHE A 151 -22.73 -11.94 -1.03
C PHE A 151 -23.11 -12.96 0.07
N GLN A 152 -22.84 -14.24 -0.15
CA GLN A 152 -23.18 -15.29 0.84
C GLN A 152 -22.07 -15.59 1.87
N ALA A 153 -20.90 -14.95 1.81
CA ALA A 153 -19.74 -15.28 2.67
C ALA A 153 -19.26 -14.15 3.63
N LEU A 154 -19.77 -12.94 3.49
CA LEU A 154 -19.66 -11.86 4.48
C LEU A 154 -21.08 -11.41 4.78
N GLU A 155 -21.46 -11.22 6.05
CA GLU A 155 -22.75 -10.60 6.35
C GLU A 155 -22.83 -9.26 5.61
N GLY A 156 -23.96 -8.94 4.97
CA GLY A 156 -24.08 -7.74 4.12
C GLY A 156 -23.66 -6.42 4.81
N GLY A 157 -23.71 -6.37 6.15
CA GLY A 157 -23.22 -5.24 6.93
C GLY A 157 -21.71 -5.14 7.10
N ASP A 158 -20.94 -6.22 6.95
CA ASP A 158 -19.48 -6.21 7.14
C ASP A 158 -18.74 -5.60 5.94
N VAL A 159 -19.23 -5.84 4.73
CA VAL A 159 -18.69 -5.23 3.50
C VAL A 159 -18.97 -3.73 3.47
N GLU A 160 -20.19 -3.32 3.81
CA GLU A 160 -20.55 -1.89 3.91
C GLU A 160 -19.70 -1.17 4.95
N ARG A 161 -19.41 -1.81 6.10
CA ARG A 161 -18.51 -1.26 7.12
C ARG A 161 -17.07 -1.14 6.61
N LEU A 162 -16.53 -2.16 5.94
CA LEU A 162 -15.18 -2.10 5.37
C LEU A 162 -15.05 -0.95 4.37
N LEU A 163 -16.01 -0.82 3.45
CA LEU A 163 -16.00 0.25 2.45
C LEU A 163 -16.18 1.64 3.08
N SER A 164 -17.04 1.75 4.10
CA SER A 164 -17.16 2.99 4.89
C SER A 164 -15.82 3.34 5.54
N PHE A 165 -15.19 2.37 6.21
CA PHE A 165 -13.90 2.55 6.85
C PHE A 165 -12.82 3.02 5.86
N PHE A 166 -12.73 2.42 4.68
CA PHE A 166 -11.76 2.85 3.67
C PHE A 166 -12.05 4.26 3.13
N THR A 167 -13.33 4.59 2.96
CA THR A 167 -13.74 5.93 2.52
C THR A 167 -13.36 6.98 3.58
N ASP A 168 -13.60 6.67 4.86
CA ASP A 168 -13.24 7.54 5.97
C ASP A 168 -11.71 7.70 6.08
N MET A 169 -10.95 6.61 5.98
CA MET A 169 -9.48 6.63 5.98
C MET A 169 -8.91 7.44 4.81
N GLN A 170 -9.49 7.32 3.61
CA GLN A 170 -9.05 8.06 2.43
C GLN A 170 -9.45 9.54 2.48
N ALA A 171 -10.58 9.88 3.12
CA ALA A 171 -10.97 11.26 3.37
C ALA A 171 -10.06 11.91 4.42
N GLU A 172 -9.67 11.17 5.46
CA GLU A 172 -8.69 11.61 6.46
C GLU A 172 -7.30 11.79 5.85
N ASN A 173 -6.88 10.87 4.97
CA ASN A 173 -5.59 10.94 4.30
C ASN A 173 -5.69 10.46 2.84
N PRO A 174 -5.56 11.37 1.84
CA PRO A 174 -5.63 11.01 0.43
C PRO A 174 -4.57 10.01 -0.05
N PHE A 175 -3.50 9.81 0.74
CA PHE A 175 -2.44 8.85 0.45
C PHE A 175 -2.75 7.42 0.91
N PHE A 176 -3.80 7.24 1.71
CA PHE A 176 -4.39 5.93 1.96
C PHE A 176 -4.84 5.30 0.64
N PHE A 177 -4.46 4.05 0.44
CA PHE A 177 -4.77 3.30 -0.76
C PHE A 177 -5.52 2.04 -0.40
N TYR A 178 -6.55 1.73 -1.17
CA TYR A 178 -7.22 0.43 -1.11
C TYR A 178 -7.59 -0.03 -2.52
N ALA A 179 -7.73 -1.34 -2.67
CA ALA A 179 -8.20 -1.99 -3.88
C ALA A 179 -9.18 -3.09 -3.51
N VAL A 180 -10.20 -3.27 -4.36
CA VAL A 180 -11.18 -4.35 -4.24
C VAL A 180 -11.25 -5.06 -5.59
N ASP A 181 -11.23 -6.39 -5.56
CA ASP A 181 -11.31 -7.19 -6.78
C ASP A 181 -12.70 -7.07 -7.44
N GLN A 182 -12.78 -7.38 -8.74
CA GLN A 182 -14.03 -7.37 -9.51
C GLN A 182 -15.10 -8.29 -8.91
N THR A 183 -14.67 -9.37 -8.26
CA THR A 183 -15.57 -10.31 -7.57
C THR A 183 -16.06 -9.79 -6.21
N LEU A 184 -15.55 -8.64 -5.74
CA LEU A 184 -15.76 -8.05 -4.41
C LEU A 184 -15.41 -8.99 -3.24
N ARG A 185 -14.53 -9.97 -3.50
CA ARG A 185 -14.07 -10.96 -2.52
C ARG A 185 -12.73 -10.58 -1.92
N ASN A 186 -11.79 -10.15 -2.76
CA ASN A 186 -10.45 -9.81 -2.30
C ASN A 186 -10.36 -8.30 -2.07
N VAL A 187 -9.76 -7.93 -0.95
CA VAL A 187 -9.61 -6.55 -0.52
C VAL A 187 -8.17 -6.33 -0.09
N PHE A 188 -7.58 -5.23 -0.51
CA PHE A 188 -6.26 -4.79 -0.08
C PHE A 188 -6.34 -3.34 0.41
N TRP A 189 -5.59 -2.98 1.44
CA TRP A 189 -5.42 -1.60 1.86
C TRP A 189 -4.06 -1.35 2.52
N VAL A 190 -3.62 -0.09 2.46
CA VAL A 190 -2.40 0.39 3.10
C VAL A 190 -2.54 1.87 3.42
N ASP A 191 -1.98 2.28 4.55
CA ASP A 191 -1.99 3.67 4.98
C ASP A 191 -0.85 4.48 4.33
N ALA A 192 -0.93 5.80 4.46
CA ALA A 192 0.08 6.71 3.92
C ALA A 192 1.49 6.39 4.46
N LYS A 193 1.58 6.08 5.76
CA LYS A 193 2.83 5.79 6.45
C LYS A 193 3.45 4.50 5.94
N GLY A 194 2.69 3.42 5.81
CA GLY A 194 3.18 2.15 5.25
C GLY A 194 3.74 2.30 3.82
N ARG A 195 3.16 3.17 2.99
CA ARG A 195 3.70 3.47 1.64
C ARG A 195 5.01 4.27 1.70
N LEU A 196 5.11 5.25 2.59
CA LEU A 196 6.34 6.03 2.79
C LEU A 196 7.46 5.18 3.40
N ASP A 197 7.10 4.28 4.32
CA ASP A 197 8.03 3.34 4.91
C ASP A 197 8.52 2.32 3.90
N TYR A 198 7.62 1.81 3.05
CA TYR A 198 8.01 0.90 1.99
C TYR A 198 9.05 1.52 1.07
N ALA A 199 8.93 2.82 0.75
CA ALA A 199 9.97 3.50 -0.02
C ALA A 199 11.33 3.27 0.67
N CYS A 200 11.49 3.64 1.94
CA CYS A 200 12.77 3.54 2.63
C CYS A 200 13.25 2.12 2.95
N PHE A 201 12.33 1.16 3.08
CA PHE A 201 12.57 -0.13 3.76
C PHE A 201 12.15 -1.34 2.92
N SER A 202 12.11 -1.19 1.60
CA SER A 202 11.72 -2.21 0.61
C SER A 202 12.76 -3.32 0.37
N ASP A 203 13.95 -3.27 0.98
CA ASP A 203 14.98 -4.29 0.78
C ASP A 203 14.55 -5.69 1.28
N VAL A 204 13.71 -5.78 2.31
CA VAL A 204 13.15 -7.04 2.82
C VAL A 204 11.72 -6.79 3.28
N VAL A 205 10.78 -7.61 2.81
CA VAL A 205 9.38 -7.62 3.25
C VAL A 205 8.98 -9.04 3.59
N SER A 206 8.29 -9.21 4.71
CA SER A 206 7.69 -10.48 5.12
C SER A 206 6.19 -10.48 4.91
N VAL A 207 5.65 -11.60 4.46
CA VAL A 207 4.22 -11.83 4.30
C VAL A 207 3.78 -12.77 5.40
N ASP A 208 2.98 -12.23 6.31
CA ASP A 208 2.34 -12.99 7.37
C ASP A 208 0.89 -13.30 6.99
N THR A 209 0.44 -14.51 7.28
CA THR A 209 -0.93 -14.94 6.99
C THR A 209 -1.57 -15.45 8.28
N THR A 210 -2.57 -14.72 8.76
CA THR A 210 -3.38 -15.10 9.92
C THR A 210 -4.84 -15.27 9.51
N PHE A 211 -5.70 -15.64 10.46
CA PHE A 211 -7.13 -15.78 10.20
C PHE A 211 -7.91 -14.88 11.15
N VAL A 212 -8.76 -14.02 10.61
CA VAL A 212 -9.75 -13.28 11.40
C VAL A 212 -10.97 -14.17 11.59
N LYS A 213 -11.46 -14.28 12.83
CA LYS A 213 -12.63 -15.11 13.11
C LYS A 213 -13.90 -14.38 12.63
N ASN A 214 -14.32 -14.72 11.42
CA ASN A 214 -15.71 -14.71 11.02
C ASN A 214 -16.21 -16.17 10.95
N GLU A 215 -17.51 -16.42 10.78
CA GLU A 215 -18.06 -17.79 10.60
C GLU A 215 -17.36 -18.56 9.44
N TYR A 216 -16.62 -17.84 8.60
CA TYR A 216 -15.96 -18.28 7.38
C TYR A 216 -14.41 -18.37 7.44
N ARG A 217 -13.76 -18.10 8.60
CA ARG A 217 -12.27 -18.11 8.78
C ARG A 217 -11.50 -17.41 7.64
N LEU A 218 -11.66 -16.09 7.51
CA LEU A 218 -11.05 -15.33 6.41
C LEU A 218 -9.53 -15.16 6.59
N PRO A 219 -8.71 -15.59 5.62
CA PRO A 219 -7.29 -15.27 5.59
C PRO A 219 -7.08 -13.76 5.58
N LEU A 220 -6.41 -13.26 6.60
CA LEU A 220 -5.82 -11.93 6.63
C LEU A 220 -4.34 -12.06 6.34
N VAL A 221 -3.91 -11.35 5.31
CA VAL A 221 -2.52 -11.28 4.89
C VAL A 221 -1.98 -9.91 5.30
N ALA A 222 -0.84 -9.85 5.97
CA ALA A 222 -0.15 -8.59 6.24
C ALA A 222 1.23 -8.58 5.61
N PHE A 223 1.58 -7.43 5.04
CA PHE A 223 2.91 -7.12 4.58
C PHE A 223 3.64 -6.41 5.71
N ILE A 224 4.75 -7.00 6.17
CA ILE A 224 5.49 -6.55 7.35
C ILE A 224 6.91 -6.19 6.92
N GLY A 225 7.40 -5.03 7.37
CA GLY A 225 8.79 -4.59 7.23
C GLY A 225 9.44 -4.37 8.59
N VAL A 226 10.69 -3.88 8.60
CA VAL A 226 11.39 -3.46 9.83
C VAL A 226 12.09 -2.12 9.59
N ASN A 227 11.85 -1.10 10.42
CA ASN A 227 12.51 0.20 10.27
C ASN A 227 13.98 0.17 10.73
N HIS A 228 14.68 1.30 10.63
CA HIS A 228 16.07 1.47 11.03
C HIS A 228 16.34 1.31 12.54
N HIS A 229 15.31 1.24 13.37
CA HIS A 229 15.40 0.95 14.81
C HIS A 229 15.18 -0.53 15.13
N GLY A 230 14.92 -1.38 14.13
CA GLY A 230 14.61 -2.80 14.36
C GLY A 230 13.17 -3.04 14.85
N GLN A 231 12.27 -2.08 14.65
CA GLN A 231 10.85 -2.17 14.97
C GLN A 231 10.06 -2.59 13.71
N TRP A 232 9.01 -3.37 13.88
CA TRP A 232 8.19 -3.81 12.76
C TRP A 232 7.36 -2.67 12.15
N LEU A 233 7.06 -2.79 10.86
CA LEU A 233 6.31 -1.85 10.05
C LEU A 233 5.13 -2.56 9.40
N LEU A 234 3.96 -1.91 9.34
CA LEU A 234 2.85 -2.39 8.54
C LEU A 234 2.90 -1.76 7.15
N LEU A 235 3.14 -2.58 6.14
CA LEU A 235 3.28 -2.17 4.74
C LEU A 235 2.01 -2.46 3.92
N GLY A 236 0.94 -2.87 4.59
CA GLY A 236 -0.36 -3.14 4.00
C GLY A 236 -0.99 -4.41 4.54
N CYS A 237 -2.29 -4.53 4.34
CA CYS A 237 -3.09 -5.69 4.70
C CYS A 237 -4.00 -6.09 3.55
N GLY A 238 -4.36 -7.37 3.48
CA GLY A 238 -5.36 -7.87 2.58
C GLY A 238 -6.23 -8.94 3.20
N LEU A 239 -7.49 -8.98 2.77
CA LEU A 239 -8.44 -10.04 3.09
C LEU A 239 -8.73 -10.83 1.82
N LEU A 240 -8.58 -12.14 1.91
CA LEU A 240 -8.87 -13.06 0.80
C LEU A 240 -10.12 -13.88 1.11
N LEU A 241 -11.01 -14.01 0.12
CA LEU A 241 -12.28 -14.74 0.22
C LEU A 241 -12.39 -15.72 -0.94
N ASP A 242 -11.58 -16.78 -0.93
CA ASP A 242 -11.71 -17.86 -1.91
C ASP A 242 -11.35 -19.24 -1.32
N ASP A 243 -12.24 -20.21 -1.56
CA ASP A 243 -12.13 -21.61 -1.14
C ASP A 243 -11.56 -22.51 -2.26
N GLU A 244 -11.57 -22.08 -3.53
CA GLU A 244 -10.96 -22.83 -4.64
C GLU A 244 -9.80 -22.06 -5.31
N SER A 245 -8.58 -22.55 -5.05
CA SER A 245 -7.30 -22.02 -5.56
C SER A 245 -6.91 -20.63 -5.03
N THR A 246 -6.56 -20.55 -3.74
CA THR A 246 -6.01 -19.36 -3.06
C THR A 246 -4.86 -18.67 -3.81
N LYS A 247 -4.23 -19.37 -4.78
CA LYS A 247 -3.25 -18.82 -5.73
C LYS A 247 -3.74 -17.54 -6.40
N SER A 248 -4.92 -17.56 -7.04
CA SER A 248 -5.41 -16.40 -7.82
C SER A 248 -5.62 -15.17 -6.92
N GLY A 249 -6.13 -15.40 -5.70
CA GLY A 249 -6.26 -14.38 -4.66
C GLY A 249 -4.92 -13.80 -4.23
N PHE A 250 -3.89 -14.64 -4.01
CA PHE A 250 -2.54 -14.16 -3.67
C PHE A 250 -1.89 -13.39 -4.82
N VAL A 251 -1.99 -13.87 -6.07
CA VAL A 251 -1.47 -13.14 -7.25
C VAL A 251 -2.12 -11.77 -7.36
N TRP A 252 -3.45 -11.71 -7.22
CA TRP A 252 -4.18 -10.44 -7.21
C TRP A 252 -3.72 -9.52 -6.08
N LEU A 253 -3.57 -10.06 -4.87
CA LEU A 253 -3.17 -9.30 -3.70
C LEU A 253 -1.76 -8.72 -3.85
N PHE A 254 -0.80 -9.53 -4.32
CA PHE A 254 0.55 -9.06 -4.60
C PHE A 254 0.55 -7.99 -5.69
N GLY A 255 -0.26 -8.15 -6.75
CA GLY A 255 -0.43 -7.12 -7.78
C GLY A 255 -1.03 -5.82 -7.25
N ALA A 256 -2.04 -5.90 -6.39
CA ALA A 256 -2.68 -4.75 -5.76
C ALA A 256 -1.73 -4.02 -4.81
N TRP A 257 -0.98 -4.77 -4.00
CA TRP A 257 0.05 -4.24 -3.12
C TRP A 257 1.17 -3.57 -3.92
N LEU A 258 1.70 -4.23 -4.95
CA LEU A 258 2.74 -3.68 -5.82
C LEU A 258 2.30 -2.38 -6.50
N LYS A 259 1.04 -2.31 -6.95
CA LYS A 259 0.45 -1.08 -7.49
C LYS A 259 0.44 0.06 -6.46
N ALA A 260 0.13 -0.23 -5.20
CA ALA A 260 0.18 0.75 -4.12
C ALA A 260 1.61 1.24 -3.86
N MET A 261 2.60 0.38 -4.09
CA MET A 261 4.03 0.65 -3.99
C MET A 261 4.64 1.21 -5.27
N ASN A 262 3.82 1.75 -6.19
CA ASN A 262 4.25 2.37 -7.45
C ASN A 262 5.03 1.43 -8.38
N GLY A 263 4.79 0.12 -8.31
CA GLY A 263 5.47 -0.87 -9.15
C GLY A 263 6.85 -1.29 -8.63
N CYS A 264 7.32 -0.72 -7.52
CA CYS A 264 8.60 -1.09 -6.92
C CYS A 264 8.47 -2.43 -6.21
N GLN A 265 9.19 -3.45 -6.67
CA GLN A 265 9.25 -4.77 -6.02
C GLN A 265 10.32 -4.77 -4.91
N PRO A 266 10.11 -5.54 -3.81
CA PRO A 266 11.11 -5.65 -2.77
C PRO A 266 12.31 -6.46 -3.27
N ARG A 267 13.50 -6.25 -2.71
CA ARG A 267 14.67 -7.09 -3.07
C ARG A 267 14.48 -8.53 -2.59
N VAL A 268 13.92 -8.70 -1.40
CA VAL A 268 13.64 -9.99 -0.78
C VAL A 268 12.20 -10.02 -0.29
N ILE A 269 11.49 -11.11 -0.58
CA ILE A 269 10.19 -11.40 0.00
C ILE A 269 10.25 -12.69 0.82
N LEU A 270 9.82 -12.60 2.07
CA LEU A 270 9.75 -13.70 3.02
C LEU A 270 8.31 -14.19 3.14
N THR A 271 8.11 -15.50 3.05
CA THR A 271 6.81 -16.12 3.30
C THR A 271 6.97 -17.35 4.18
N LYS A 272 5.90 -17.84 4.77
CA LYS A 272 5.89 -19.23 5.27
C LYS A 272 6.13 -20.22 4.11
N HIS A 273 6.62 -21.42 4.41
CA HIS A 273 6.68 -22.52 3.45
C HIS A 273 5.25 -22.93 3.06
N ASP A 274 4.89 -22.65 1.81
CA ASP A 274 3.59 -22.96 1.22
C ASP A 274 3.72 -22.92 -0.31
N GLN A 275 3.34 -24.02 -0.99
CA GLN A 275 3.50 -24.13 -2.44
C GLN A 275 2.61 -23.14 -3.22
N THR A 276 1.45 -22.76 -2.67
CA THR A 276 0.56 -21.78 -3.29
C THR A 276 1.17 -20.39 -3.26
N LEU A 277 1.72 -19.99 -2.11
CA LEU A 277 2.45 -18.72 -1.96
C LEU A 277 3.70 -18.68 -2.84
N LYS A 278 4.46 -19.77 -2.91
CA LYS A 278 5.65 -19.89 -3.78
C LYS A 278 5.30 -19.61 -5.23
N VAL A 279 4.28 -20.27 -5.76
CA VAL A 279 3.84 -20.05 -7.15
C VAL A 279 3.29 -18.63 -7.34
N ALA A 280 2.51 -18.11 -6.39
CA ALA A 280 1.96 -16.75 -6.49
C ALA A 280 3.03 -15.65 -6.46
N VAL A 281 4.06 -15.80 -5.63
CA VAL A 281 5.21 -14.88 -5.58
C VAL A 281 5.98 -14.94 -6.90
N SER A 282 6.25 -16.14 -7.43
CA SER A 282 6.97 -16.29 -8.70
C SER A 282 6.25 -15.63 -9.88
N GLU A 283 4.92 -15.56 -9.83
CA GLU A 283 4.10 -14.95 -10.88
C GLU A 283 3.96 -13.42 -10.70
N ALA A 284 3.72 -12.96 -9.48
CA ALA A 284 3.43 -11.55 -9.21
C ALA A 284 4.68 -10.69 -8.96
N LEU A 285 5.76 -11.29 -8.45
CA LEU A 285 6.99 -10.62 -8.01
C LEU A 285 8.25 -11.32 -8.57
N PRO A 286 8.39 -11.43 -9.91
CA PRO A 286 9.46 -12.22 -10.53
C PRO A 286 10.87 -11.63 -10.32
N SER A 287 10.99 -10.37 -9.94
CA SER A 287 12.29 -9.71 -9.69
C SER A 287 12.72 -9.78 -8.23
N SER A 288 11.82 -10.16 -7.32
CA SER A 288 12.12 -10.34 -5.91
C SER A 288 12.75 -11.70 -5.65
N ARG A 289 13.77 -11.75 -4.79
CA ARG A 289 14.28 -13.01 -4.27
C ARG A 289 13.28 -13.56 -3.25
N HIS A 290 12.64 -14.69 -3.59
CA HIS A 290 11.75 -15.39 -2.67
C HIS A 290 12.54 -16.25 -1.69
N CYS A 291 12.26 -16.09 -0.39
CA CYS A 291 12.84 -16.86 0.69
C CYS A 291 11.75 -17.32 1.67
N PHE A 292 11.94 -18.43 2.38
CA PHE A 292 11.03 -18.84 3.44
C PHE A 292 11.49 -18.35 4.80
N ASN A 293 10.53 -17.93 5.62
CA ASN A 293 10.79 -17.55 7.00
C ASN A 293 11.24 -18.78 7.79
N THR A 294 12.45 -18.71 8.34
CA THR A 294 13.04 -19.81 9.11
C THR A 294 12.24 -20.13 10.36
N TRP A 295 11.69 -19.12 11.05
CA TRP A 295 10.86 -19.34 12.23
C TRP A 295 9.62 -20.19 11.91
N ASP A 296 8.87 -19.80 10.88
CA ASP A 296 7.67 -20.54 10.47
C ASP A 296 8.02 -21.95 9.97
N THR A 297 9.14 -22.08 9.26
CA THR A 297 9.62 -23.36 8.73
C THR A 297 9.97 -24.32 9.87
N LEU A 298 10.72 -23.86 10.88
CA LEU A 298 11.07 -24.66 12.04
C LEU A 298 9.85 -24.96 12.93
N GLY A 299 8.90 -24.01 13.04
CA GLY A 299 7.64 -24.22 13.73
C GLY A 299 6.82 -25.35 13.08
N GLN A 300 6.63 -25.31 11.76
CA GLN A 300 5.96 -26.38 11.02
C GLN A 300 6.68 -27.72 11.14
N MET A 301 8.02 -27.70 11.18
CA MET A 301 8.83 -28.89 11.33
C MET A 301 8.67 -29.51 12.74
N SER A 302 8.61 -28.68 13.78
CA SER A 302 8.33 -29.12 15.15
C SER A 302 6.94 -29.74 15.26
N GLU A 303 5.92 -29.15 14.62
CA GLU A 303 4.55 -29.70 14.61
C GLU A 303 4.44 -31.03 13.86
N LYS A 304 5.17 -31.21 12.75
CA LYS A 304 5.06 -32.38 11.86
C LYS A 304 5.96 -33.55 12.24
N VAL A 305 7.12 -33.28 12.82
CA VAL A 305 8.14 -34.28 13.13
C VAL A 305 8.46 -34.33 14.62
N GLY A 306 8.49 -33.18 15.29
CA GLY A 306 8.76 -33.06 16.73
C GLY A 306 9.99 -32.21 17.04
N GLN A 307 10.04 -31.69 18.27
CA GLN A 307 11.09 -30.75 18.71
C GLN A 307 12.50 -31.36 18.68
N GLY A 308 12.66 -32.65 18.98
CA GLY A 308 13.98 -33.29 18.97
C GLY A 308 14.66 -33.27 17.60
N PHE A 309 13.89 -33.40 16.52
CA PHE A 309 14.41 -33.25 15.15
C PHE A 309 14.80 -31.80 14.85
N VAL A 310 14.00 -30.84 15.32
CA VAL A 310 14.28 -29.41 15.15
C VAL A 310 15.57 -28.99 15.84
N ASP A 311 15.87 -29.55 17.00
CA ASP A 311 17.11 -29.23 17.72
C ASP A 311 18.35 -29.73 16.94
N GLU A 312 18.31 -30.95 16.39
CA GLU A 312 19.42 -31.48 15.57
C GLU A 312 19.53 -30.78 14.21
N ILE A 313 18.41 -30.47 13.55
CA ILE A 313 18.44 -29.85 12.23
C ILE A 313 18.86 -28.38 12.29
N ASN A 314 18.56 -27.67 13.38
CA ASN A 314 19.09 -26.33 13.63
C ASN A 314 20.62 -26.37 13.63
N GLU A 315 21.20 -27.39 14.26
CA GLU A 315 22.65 -27.57 14.26
C GLU A 315 23.22 -27.85 12.86
N VAL A 316 22.45 -28.46 11.96
CA VAL A 316 22.82 -28.64 10.54
C VAL A 316 22.69 -27.33 9.76
N ILE A 317 21.57 -26.63 9.89
CA ILE A 317 21.27 -25.38 9.17
C ILE A 317 22.29 -24.28 9.50
N TYR A 318 22.56 -24.08 10.80
CA TYR A 318 23.45 -23.02 11.29
C TYR A 318 24.89 -23.48 11.50
N GLY A 319 25.16 -24.79 11.42
CA GLY A 319 26.50 -25.35 11.56
C GLY A 319 27.23 -25.56 10.23
N SER A 320 26.55 -25.52 9.09
CA SER A 320 27.13 -25.86 7.79
C SER A 320 27.67 -24.64 7.04
N CYS A 321 28.92 -24.70 6.59
CA CYS A 321 29.56 -23.59 5.85
C CYS A 321 29.43 -23.71 4.35
N LYS A 322 29.27 -24.94 3.84
CA LYS A 322 29.22 -25.27 2.43
C LYS A 322 28.00 -26.13 2.14
N GLY A 323 27.51 -26.07 0.90
CA GLY A 323 26.38 -26.89 0.44
C GLY A 323 26.63 -28.37 0.71
N ASP A 324 27.77 -28.90 0.25
CA ASP A 324 28.11 -30.33 0.42
C ASP A 324 28.06 -30.81 1.88
N GLU A 325 28.52 -29.98 2.83
CA GLU A 325 28.48 -30.29 4.27
C GLU A 325 27.02 -30.33 4.78
N PHE A 326 26.20 -29.37 4.32
CA PHE A 326 24.78 -29.36 4.64
C PHE A 326 24.09 -30.62 4.09
N GLU A 327 24.37 -31.00 2.83
CA GLU A 327 23.76 -32.17 2.19
C GLU A 327 24.07 -33.47 2.95
N GLU A 328 25.33 -33.68 3.32
CA GLU A 328 25.77 -34.86 4.09
C GLU A 328 25.07 -34.92 5.45
N ARG A 329 25.16 -33.84 6.24
CA ARG A 329 24.59 -33.77 7.59
C ARG A 329 23.06 -33.81 7.58
N TRP A 330 22.42 -33.25 6.56
CA TRP A 330 20.97 -33.34 6.36
C TRP A 330 20.55 -34.81 6.18
N CYS A 331 21.22 -35.55 5.28
CA CYS A 331 20.93 -36.97 5.06
C CYS A 331 21.10 -37.78 6.35
N GLU A 332 22.16 -37.56 7.12
CA GLU A 332 22.40 -38.25 8.40
C GLU A 332 21.26 -38.04 9.42
N VAL A 333 20.79 -36.79 9.56
CA VAL A 333 19.71 -36.47 10.52
C VAL A 333 18.38 -37.02 10.02
N VAL A 334 18.06 -36.90 8.72
CA VAL A 334 16.83 -37.46 8.14
C VAL A 334 16.74 -38.98 8.30
N ASP A 335 17.86 -39.69 8.14
CA ASP A 335 17.92 -41.15 8.31
C ASP A 335 17.79 -41.58 9.76
N ARG A 336 18.43 -40.84 10.67
CA ARG A 336 18.40 -41.13 12.11
C ARG A 336 16.99 -40.99 12.70
N PHE A 337 16.21 -40.04 12.21
CA PHE A 337 14.83 -39.81 12.65
C PHE A 337 13.79 -40.59 11.83
N ASP A 338 14.23 -41.38 10.84
CA ASP A 338 13.35 -42.18 9.97
C ASP A 338 12.25 -41.34 9.28
N VAL A 339 12.62 -40.13 8.82
CA VAL A 339 11.68 -39.18 8.18
C VAL A 339 11.88 -39.06 6.68
N ARG A 340 12.66 -39.97 6.08
CA ARG A 340 12.99 -39.93 4.64
C ARG A 340 11.76 -40.01 3.74
N ASP A 341 10.73 -40.74 4.16
CA ASP A 341 9.47 -40.89 3.42
C ASP A 341 8.43 -39.79 3.71
N ASN A 342 8.76 -38.83 4.58
CA ASN A 342 7.87 -37.72 4.87
C ASN A 342 7.81 -36.75 3.69
N VAL A 343 6.69 -36.76 2.96
CA VAL A 343 6.45 -35.94 1.76
C VAL A 343 6.71 -34.45 2.00
N TRP A 344 6.39 -33.93 3.19
CA TRP A 344 6.62 -32.52 3.49
C TRP A 344 8.11 -32.21 3.70
N ILE A 345 8.87 -33.10 4.36
CA ILE A 345 10.32 -32.96 4.52
C ILE A 345 11.04 -33.05 3.16
N GLN A 346 10.58 -33.94 2.28
CA GLN A 346 11.09 -34.01 0.90
C GLN A 346 10.85 -32.70 0.14
N SER A 347 9.60 -32.19 0.17
CA SER A 347 9.27 -30.90 -0.44
C SER A 347 10.10 -29.74 0.14
N LEU A 348 10.32 -29.73 1.46
CA LEU A 348 11.14 -28.71 2.10
C LEU A 348 12.62 -28.79 1.68
N TYR A 349 13.15 -30.01 1.51
CA TYR A 349 14.51 -30.24 1.05
C TYR A 349 14.70 -29.83 -0.43
N GLU A 350 13.74 -30.11 -1.29
CA GLU A 350 13.73 -29.60 -2.68
C GLU A 350 13.81 -28.07 -2.70
N ASP A 351 13.19 -27.44 -1.70
CA ASP A 351 13.10 -26.01 -1.51
C ASP A 351 14.29 -25.38 -0.75
N ARG A 352 15.34 -26.14 -0.39
CA ARG A 352 16.46 -25.71 0.47
C ARG A 352 17.14 -24.40 0.08
N GLU A 353 17.19 -24.09 -1.21
CA GLU A 353 17.76 -22.83 -1.70
C GLU A 353 16.98 -21.58 -1.26
N HIS A 354 15.74 -21.73 -0.79
CA HIS A 354 14.89 -20.62 -0.35
C HIS A 354 14.98 -20.37 1.16
N TRP A 355 15.56 -21.27 1.95
CA TRP A 355 15.49 -21.18 3.42
C TRP A 355 16.75 -21.59 4.17
N VAL A 356 17.66 -22.31 3.51
CA VAL A 356 18.94 -22.72 4.12
C VAL A 356 19.99 -21.64 3.86
N PRO A 357 20.59 -21.06 4.92
CA PRO A 357 21.49 -19.90 4.80
C PRO A 357 22.70 -20.11 3.90
N VAL A 358 23.20 -21.34 3.83
CA VAL A 358 24.35 -21.68 3.00
C VAL A 358 24.12 -21.40 1.51
N TYR A 359 22.86 -21.38 1.07
CA TYR A 359 22.43 -21.08 -0.30
C TYR A 359 21.94 -19.62 -0.47
N MET A 360 22.01 -18.80 0.59
CA MET A 360 21.46 -17.44 0.62
C MET A 360 22.56 -16.36 0.74
N GLN A 361 23.76 -16.64 0.24
CA GLN A 361 24.99 -15.87 0.52
C GLN A 361 24.96 -14.39 0.10
N ASP A 362 24.09 -14.02 -0.86
CA ASP A 362 23.98 -12.66 -1.38
C ASP A 362 22.85 -11.84 -0.74
N VAL A 363 22.20 -12.37 0.30
CA VAL A 363 20.95 -11.82 0.84
C VAL A 363 21.05 -11.57 2.34
N SER A 364 20.78 -10.34 2.76
CA SER A 364 20.49 -10.02 4.16
C SER A 364 18.99 -10.04 4.40
N LEU A 365 18.56 -10.75 5.44
CA LEU A 365 17.19 -10.91 5.87
C LEU A 365 16.79 -9.87 6.94
N ALA A 366 17.67 -8.90 7.22
CA ALA A 366 17.42 -7.75 8.09
C ALA A 366 16.78 -8.09 9.46
N GLY A 367 17.11 -9.23 10.05
CA GLY A 367 16.58 -9.68 11.34
C GLY A 367 15.16 -10.24 11.30
N MET A 368 14.53 -10.31 10.13
CA MET A 368 13.10 -10.62 9.98
C MET A 368 12.76 -12.11 10.03
N CYS A 369 13.74 -13.01 9.81
CA CYS A 369 13.52 -14.47 9.85
C CYS A 369 13.45 -15.09 11.25
N SER A 370 13.57 -14.29 12.32
CA SER A 370 13.58 -14.78 13.71
C SER A 370 12.50 -14.12 14.58
N ALA A 371 11.54 -13.42 13.98
CA ALA A 371 10.49 -12.73 14.72
C ALA A 371 9.23 -13.60 14.77
N ASP A 372 8.64 -13.73 15.96
CA ASP A 372 7.29 -14.24 16.13
C ASP A 372 6.30 -13.44 15.26
N SER A 373 5.20 -14.08 14.84
CA SER A 373 4.06 -13.41 14.21
C SER A 373 3.68 -12.17 15.03
N VAL A 374 3.96 -11.00 14.47
CA VAL A 374 3.68 -9.71 15.10
C VAL A 374 2.17 -9.49 15.22
N LEU A 375 1.42 -10.05 14.28
CA LEU A 375 -0.03 -10.00 14.25
C LEU A 375 -0.64 -10.73 15.45
N ASP A 376 0.01 -11.75 16.03
CA ASP A 376 -0.54 -12.52 17.14
C ASP A 376 -0.77 -11.68 18.41
N LYS A 377 -0.05 -10.56 18.57
CA LYS A 377 -0.27 -9.61 19.69
C LYS A 377 -1.58 -8.84 19.57
N TYR A 378 -2.02 -8.57 18.35
CA TYR A 378 -3.18 -7.72 18.06
C TYR A 378 -4.39 -8.56 17.63
N ILE A 379 -4.15 -9.69 16.96
CA ILE A 379 -5.16 -10.56 16.38
C ILE A 379 -5.19 -11.86 17.16
N GLN A 380 -6.12 -11.93 18.10
CA GLN A 380 -6.42 -13.17 18.79
C GLN A 380 -7.31 -14.06 17.92
N ARG A 381 -7.29 -15.38 18.14
CA ARG A 381 -8.16 -16.36 17.46
C ARG A 381 -9.68 -16.06 17.55
N LYS A 382 -10.10 -15.10 18.38
CA LYS A 382 -11.50 -14.67 18.57
C LYS A 382 -11.80 -13.27 18.03
N THR A 383 -10.82 -12.56 17.46
CA THR A 383 -11.01 -11.19 16.97
C THR A 383 -11.94 -11.21 15.74
N THR A 384 -13.02 -10.43 15.80
CA THR A 384 -13.94 -10.23 14.66
C THR A 384 -13.38 -9.16 13.72
N LEU A 385 -13.87 -9.13 12.48
CA LEU A 385 -13.46 -8.10 11.50
C LEU A 385 -13.69 -6.68 12.03
N ARG A 386 -14.83 -6.42 12.66
CA ARG A 386 -15.12 -5.12 13.29
C ARG A 386 -14.09 -4.78 14.37
N ALA A 387 -13.81 -5.72 15.28
CA ALA A 387 -12.84 -5.49 16.33
C ALA A 387 -11.45 -5.22 15.73
N PHE A 388 -11.07 -5.93 14.67
CA PHE A 388 -9.81 -5.70 13.97
C PHE A 388 -9.74 -4.30 13.34
N LEU A 389 -10.79 -3.80 12.67
CA LEU A 389 -10.79 -2.45 12.08
C LEU A 389 -10.69 -1.35 13.15
N ASP A 390 -11.37 -1.51 14.29
CA ASP A 390 -11.27 -0.59 15.42
C ASP A 390 -9.85 -0.61 16.04
N GLN A 391 -9.20 -1.78 16.03
CA GLN A 391 -7.83 -1.95 16.49
C GLN A 391 -6.80 -1.44 15.49
N TYR A 392 -7.08 -1.47 14.20
CA TYR A 392 -6.16 -1.09 13.14
C TYR A 392 -5.68 0.36 13.29
N LYS A 393 -6.60 1.33 13.47
CA LYS A 393 -6.22 2.74 13.64
C LYS A 393 -5.31 2.93 14.84
N ARG A 394 -5.63 2.27 15.96
CA ARG A 394 -4.83 2.34 17.19
C ARG A 394 -3.46 1.70 17.00
N MET A 395 -3.40 0.53 16.35
CA MET A 395 -2.16 -0.17 16.06
C MET A 395 -1.22 0.69 15.21
N VAL A 396 -1.73 1.32 14.14
CA VAL A 396 -0.95 2.24 13.31
C VAL A 396 -0.44 3.43 14.12
N GLN A 397 -1.30 4.03 14.96
CA GLN A 397 -0.92 5.18 15.80
C GLN A 397 0.15 4.82 16.84
N GLU A 398 -0.01 3.70 17.56
CA GLU A 398 0.99 3.20 18.52
C GLU A 398 2.35 2.98 17.85
N ARG A 399 2.36 2.51 16.59
CA ARG A 399 3.62 2.31 15.83
C ARG A 399 4.32 3.63 15.54
N VAL A 400 3.58 4.65 15.12
CA VAL A 400 4.15 5.98 14.85
C VAL A 400 4.76 6.54 16.12
N GLU A 401 4.06 6.47 17.25
CA GLU A 401 4.55 6.96 18.55
C GLU A 401 5.81 6.22 19.04
N GLU A 402 5.86 4.89 18.85
CA GLU A 402 7.05 4.11 19.20
C GLU A 402 8.27 4.41 18.33
N GLU A 403 8.06 4.69 17.05
CA GLU A 403 9.14 5.11 16.15
C GLU A 403 9.65 6.51 16.50
N GLU A 404 8.75 7.47 16.73
CA GLU A 404 9.10 8.83 17.16
C GLU A 404 9.92 8.82 18.44
N LYS A 405 9.51 8.02 19.42
CA LYS A 405 10.28 7.83 20.66
C LYS A 405 11.68 7.28 20.39
N ALA A 406 11.81 6.28 19.54
CA ALA A 406 13.10 5.69 19.19
C ALA A 406 14.02 6.68 18.45
N GLU A 407 13.44 7.53 17.61
CA GLU A 407 14.13 8.59 16.89
C GLU A 407 14.68 9.65 17.87
N ILE A 408 13.82 10.16 18.77
CA ILE A 408 14.22 11.12 19.81
C ILE A 408 15.35 10.53 20.68
N GLU A 409 15.22 9.26 21.09
CA GLU A 409 16.28 8.62 21.87
C GLU A 409 17.60 8.49 21.10
N THR A 410 17.54 8.27 19.78
CA THR A 410 18.72 8.17 18.93
C THR A 410 19.41 9.53 18.73
N LEU A 411 18.62 10.60 18.58
CA LEU A 411 19.12 11.96 18.40
C LEU A 411 19.67 12.56 19.70
N CYS A 412 18.93 12.41 20.81
CA CYS A 412 19.26 13.11 22.06
C CYS A 412 20.25 12.36 22.95
N LYS A 413 20.39 11.03 22.81
CA LYS A 413 21.20 10.22 23.73
C LYS A 413 22.31 9.48 23.00
N GLN A 414 23.53 10.00 23.11
CA GLN A 414 24.73 9.34 22.59
C GLN A 414 24.86 7.91 23.17
N PRO A 415 25.10 6.89 22.35
CA PRO A 415 25.28 5.53 22.84
C PRO A 415 26.56 5.42 23.67
N GLY A 416 26.46 4.86 24.88
CA GLY A 416 27.63 4.60 25.71
C GLY A 416 28.50 3.48 25.13
N LEU A 417 29.79 3.75 24.91
CA LEU A 417 30.76 2.73 24.53
C LEU A 417 31.15 1.90 25.76
N LYS A 418 30.87 0.59 25.73
CA LYS A 418 31.25 -0.34 26.81
C LYS A 418 32.65 -0.94 26.64
N SER A 419 33.32 -0.68 25.52
CA SER A 419 34.69 -1.11 25.24
C SER A 419 35.41 -0.08 24.38
N PRO A 420 36.76 -0.07 24.38
CA PRO A 420 37.54 0.81 23.51
C PRO A 420 37.63 0.31 22.05
N SER A 421 36.89 -0.73 21.67
CA SER A 421 36.96 -1.36 20.36
C SER A 421 36.68 -0.37 19.21
N PRO A 422 37.51 -0.35 18.15
CA PRO A 422 37.32 0.56 17.03
C PRO A 422 36.04 0.24 16.23
N PHE A 423 35.63 -1.04 16.14
CA PHE A 423 34.35 -1.42 15.54
C PHE A 423 33.16 -0.79 16.27
N GLY A 424 33.20 -0.79 17.61
CA GLY A 424 32.18 -0.15 18.44
C GLY A 424 32.10 1.36 18.20
N LYS A 425 33.24 2.04 18.12
CA LYS A 425 33.29 3.48 17.82
C LYS A 425 32.68 3.80 16.47
N GLN A 426 33.11 3.10 15.42
CA GLN A 426 32.61 3.27 14.06
C GLN A 426 31.08 3.09 13.98
N MET A 427 30.55 2.02 14.57
CA MET A 427 29.12 1.73 14.48
C MET A 427 28.27 2.62 15.39
N ALA A 428 28.81 3.17 16.48
CA ALA A 428 28.07 4.13 17.33
C ALA A 428 27.72 5.42 16.58
N GLU A 429 28.57 5.83 15.64
CA GLU A 429 28.33 7.01 14.79
C GLU A 429 27.27 6.70 13.74
N LEU A 430 27.32 5.52 13.12
CA LEU A 430 26.50 5.14 11.97
C LEU A 430 25.12 4.58 12.34
N TYR A 431 25.02 3.67 13.30
CA TYR A 431 23.79 2.94 13.61
C TYR A 431 22.85 3.69 14.54
N THR A 432 21.55 3.45 14.38
CA THR A 432 20.56 3.89 15.38
C THR A 432 20.90 3.33 16.76
N ARG A 433 20.42 4.00 17.81
CA ARG A 433 20.74 3.63 19.20
C ARG A 433 20.44 2.17 19.51
N GLU A 434 19.29 1.67 19.04
CA GLU A 434 18.87 0.30 19.32
C GLU A 434 19.69 -0.73 18.53
N MET A 435 19.94 -0.46 17.24
CA MET A 435 20.78 -1.35 16.42
C MET A 435 22.22 -1.38 16.92
N PHE A 436 22.76 -0.24 17.38
CA PHE A 436 24.08 -0.19 17.99
C PHE A 436 24.17 -1.02 19.27
N LYS A 437 23.14 -1.01 20.15
CA LYS A 437 23.16 -1.86 21.35
C LYS A 437 23.25 -3.34 21.00
N ARG A 438 22.50 -3.80 19.99
CA ARG A 438 22.55 -5.19 19.51
C ARG A 438 23.93 -5.53 18.96
N PHE A 439 24.51 -4.65 18.14
CA PHE A 439 25.87 -4.82 17.64
C PHE A 439 26.93 -4.81 18.76
N GLN A 440 26.76 -3.95 19.78
CA GLN A 440 27.70 -3.84 20.90
C GLN A 440 27.77 -5.13 21.72
N VAL A 441 26.69 -5.91 21.81
CA VAL A 441 26.71 -7.25 22.43
C VAL A 441 27.71 -8.16 21.71
N GLU A 442 27.72 -8.15 20.38
CA GLU A 442 28.67 -8.94 19.59
C GLU A 442 30.12 -8.44 19.75
N VAL A 443 30.32 -7.12 19.81
CA VAL A 443 31.66 -6.56 20.05
C VAL A 443 32.21 -7.01 21.41
N LEU A 444 31.37 -7.03 22.45
CA LEU A 444 31.76 -7.48 23.79
C LEU A 444 31.96 -9.00 23.84
N GLY A 445 31.11 -9.77 23.17
CA GLY A 445 31.19 -11.23 23.08
C GLY A 445 32.47 -11.74 22.39
N GLY A 446 33.18 -10.88 21.65
CA GLY A 446 34.47 -11.20 21.05
C GLY A 446 35.52 -11.68 22.07
N VAL A 447 35.42 -11.28 23.34
CA VAL A 447 36.37 -11.71 24.40
C VAL A 447 36.28 -13.21 24.71
N ALA A 448 35.14 -13.85 24.43
CA ALA A 448 34.95 -15.28 24.60
C ALA A 448 35.43 -16.10 23.39
N CYS A 449 35.81 -15.44 22.30
CA CYS A 449 36.15 -16.07 21.02
C CYS A 449 37.66 -16.28 20.87
N HIS A 450 38.05 -17.52 20.57
CA HIS A 450 39.45 -17.94 20.42
C HIS A 450 39.69 -18.48 19.01
N PRO A 451 40.07 -17.60 18.07
CA PRO A 451 40.45 -17.97 16.71
C PRO A 451 41.78 -18.75 16.64
N LYS A 452 41.81 -19.75 15.77
CA LYS A 452 43.00 -20.51 15.35
C LYS A 452 42.99 -20.61 13.82
N ILE A 453 44.13 -20.41 13.19
CA ILE A 453 44.27 -20.57 11.73
C ILE A 453 44.22 -22.08 11.43
N GLU A 454 43.29 -22.49 10.57
CA GLU A 454 43.22 -23.88 10.07
C GLU A 454 43.95 -24.04 8.75
N SER A 455 43.84 -23.06 7.85
CA SER A 455 44.48 -23.09 6.56
C SER A 455 44.76 -21.68 6.06
N ASP A 456 45.90 -21.48 5.42
CA ASP A 456 46.26 -20.25 4.72
C ASP A 456 46.59 -20.61 3.27
N ASP A 457 45.66 -20.28 2.36
CA ASP A 457 45.88 -20.39 0.92
C ASP A 457 46.53 -19.08 0.44
N GLY A 458 47.84 -19.00 0.63
CA GLY A 458 48.65 -17.82 0.32
C GLY A 458 48.60 -17.40 -1.16
N ASN A 459 48.13 -18.27 -2.06
CA ASN A 459 47.97 -17.95 -3.48
C ASN A 459 46.66 -17.19 -3.77
N ASN A 460 45.60 -17.46 -2.99
CA ASN A 460 44.29 -16.80 -3.10
C ASN A 460 44.04 -15.73 -2.02
N LYS A 461 45.07 -15.41 -1.20
CA LYS A 461 44.97 -14.54 -0.02
C LYS A 461 43.72 -14.83 0.82
N LYS A 462 43.46 -16.13 0.99
CA LYS A 462 42.29 -16.67 1.66
C LYS A 462 42.75 -17.40 2.90
N MET A 463 42.31 -16.90 4.05
CA MET A 463 42.59 -17.51 5.35
C MET A 463 41.32 -18.13 5.90
N THR A 464 41.42 -19.35 6.42
CA THR A 464 40.33 -20.03 7.13
C THR A 464 40.71 -20.20 8.59
N PHE A 465 39.83 -19.76 9.47
CA PHE A 465 39.98 -19.80 10.92
C PHE A 465 38.92 -20.70 11.52
N ARG A 466 39.30 -21.47 12.54
CA ARG A 466 38.38 -22.07 13.51
C ARG A 466 38.34 -21.18 14.74
N VAL A 467 37.17 -20.65 15.06
CA VAL A 467 36.92 -19.79 16.22
C VAL A 467 36.17 -20.58 17.27
N GLN A 468 36.83 -20.88 18.39
CA GLN A 468 36.14 -21.47 19.54
C GLN A 468 35.44 -20.37 20.34
N ASP A 469 34.12 -20.43 20.45
CA ASP A 469 33.31 -19.56 21.29
C ASP A 469 33.03 -20.28 22.62
N TYR A 470 33.59 -19.78 23.72
CA TYR A 470 33.40 -20.37 25.04
C TYR A 470 32.09 -19.97 25.71
N GLU A 471 31.43 -18.90 25.25
CA GLU A 471 30.10 -18.54 25.74
C GLU A 471 29.04 -19.50 25.15
N GLN A 472 29.19 -19.84 23.87
CA GLN A 472 28.31 -20.79 23.17
C GLN A 472 28.78 -22.25 23.27
N ASN A 473 29.96 -22.49 23.84
CA ASN A 473 30.64 -23.78 23.90
C ASN A 473 30.70 -24.51 22.54
N ARG A 474 30.96 -23.75 21.46
CA ARG A 474 30.90 -24.24 20.07
C ARG A 474 32.02 -23.64 19.22
N GLY A 475 32.50 -24.42 18.25
CA GLY A 475 33.45 -23.97 17.24
C GLY A 475 32.75 -23.47 15.97
N PHE A 476 33.22 -22.34 15.44
CA PHE A 476 32.73 -21.73 14.20
C PHE A 476 33.87 -21.66 13.18
N VAL A 477 33.52 -21.72 11.90
CA VAL A 477 34.50 -21.55 10.81
C VAL A 477 34.31 -20.15 10.23
N VAL A 478 35.40 -19.41 10.09
CA VAL A 478 35.42 -18.07 9.52
C VAL A 478 36.41 -18.02 8.37
N VAL A 479 35.94 -17.59 7.21
CA VAL A 479 36.76 -17.40 6.02
C VAL A 479 36.97 -15.92 5.81
N TRP A 480 38.24 -15.51 5.71
CA TRP A 480 38.65 -14.14 5.41
C TRP A 480 39.37 -14.08 4.07
N ARG A 481 38.95 -13.17 3.20
CA ARG A 481 39.62 -12.85 1.94
C ARG A 481 40.12 -11.42 1.99
N SER A 482 41.45 -11.24 1.99
CA SER A 482 42.03 -9.91 2.16
C SER A 482 41.80 -9.00 0.93
N GLU A 483 41.72 -9.56 -0.28
CA GLU A 483 41.53 -8.79 -1.52
C GLU A 483 40.15 -8.14 -1.64
N SER A 484 39.10 -8.88 -1.28
CA SER A 484 37.71 -8.39 -1.35
C SER A 484 37.23 -7.76 -0.06
N SER A 485 38.08 -7.72 0.98
CA SER A 485 37.70 -7.39 2.36
C SER A 485 36.44 -8.13 2.81
N GLU A 486 36.37 -9.43 2.48
CA GLU A 486 35.20 -10.27 2.68
C GLU A 486 35.44 -11.26 3.82
N VAL A 487 34.58 -11.20 4.83
CA VAL A 487 34.54 -12.14 5.96
C VAL A 487 33.22 -12.89 5.95
N VAL A 488 33.30 -14.23 6.00
CA VAL A 488 32.14 -15.11 6.06
C VAL A 488 32.27 -15.99 7.28
N CYS A 489 31.28 -15.95 8.18
CA CYS A 489 31.23 -16.80 9.35
C CYS A 489 30.15 -17.86 9.21
N SER A 490 30.43 -19.08 9.66
CA SER A 490 29.50 -20.20 9.71
C SER A 490 28.22 -19.91 10.50
N CYS A 491 28.27 -18.99 11.48
CA CYS A 491 27.06 -18.60 12.23
C CYS A 491 26.04 -17.79 11.40
N ARG A 492 26.44 -17.26 10.23
CA ARG A 492 25.58 -16.49 9.30
C ARG A 492 24.84 -15.30 9.91
N LEU A 493 25.32 -14.75 11.02
CA LEU A 493 24.63 -13.66 11.73
C LEU A 493 24.42 -12.43 10.85
N PHE A 494 25.33 -12.13 9.92
CA PHE A 494 25.18 -11.00 9.02
C PHE A 494 24.02 -11.19 8.04
N GLU A 495 23.93 -12.36 7.44
CA GLU A 495 22.84 -12.76 6.55
C GLU A 495 21.50 -12.71 7.32
N PHE A 496 21.47 -13.12 8.58
CA PHE A 496 20.24 -13.11 9.37
C PHE A 496 19.86 -11.78 9.99
N LYS A 497 20.80 -11.02 10.55
CA LYS A 497 20.56 -9.81 11.36
C LYS A 497 21.06 -8.53 10.70
N GLY A 498 21.89 -8.63 9.66
CA GLY A 498 22.41 -7.47 8.91
C GLY A 498 23.60 -6.76 9.56
N PHE A 499 24.27 -7.39 10.53
CA PHE A 499 25.51 -6.88 11.13
C PHE A 499 26.45 -8.04 11.51
N LEU A 500 27.76 -7.78 11.58
CA LEU A 500 28.78 -8.81 11.82
C LEU A 500 28.68 -9.44 13.22
N CYS A 501 28.95 -10.74 13.30
CA CYS A 501 29.08 -11.45 14.58
C CYS A 501 30.45 -11.25 15.24
N ARG A 502 30.51 -11.58 16.52
CA ARG A 502 31.74 -11.68 17.32
C ARG A 502 32.85 -12.50 16.66
N HIS A 503 32.52 -13.62 15.99
CA HIS A 503 33.51 -14.50 15.36
C HIS A 503 34.17 -13.86 14.12
N ALA A 504 33.37 -13.16 13.31
CA ALA A 504 33.89 -12.43 12.16
C ALA A 504 34.75 -11.26 12.61
N MET A 505 34.31 -10.51 13.62
CA MET A 505 35.05 -9.36 14.14
C MET A 505 36.40 -9.73 14.77
N ILE A 506 36.49 -10.84 15.52
CA ILE A 506 37.78 -11.26 16.09
C ILE A 506 38.78 -11.67 15.01
N VAL A 507 38.31 -12.28 13.91
CA VAL A 507 39.15 -12.64 12.76
C VAL A 507 39.60 -11.39 11.98
N LEU A 508 38.71 -10.42 11.78
CA LEU A 508 39.09 -9.12 11.20
C LEU A 508 40.18 -8.45 12.05
N GLN A 509 39.98 -8.38 13.36
CA GLN A 509 40.94 -7.79 14.29
C GLN A 509 42.31 -8.49 14.25
N MET A 510 42.33 -9.82 14.23
CA MET A 510 43.58 -10.57 14.08
C MET A 510 44.26 -10.36 12.74
N SER A 511 43.48 -10.13 11.68
CA SER A 511 43.97 -9.88 10.34
C SER A 511 44.41 -8.42 10.13
N GLY A 512 44.39 -7.60 11.18
CA GLY A 512 44.80 -6.19 11.15
C GLY A 512 43.70 -5.21 10.71
N GLU A 513 42.47 -5.70 10.46
CA GLU A 513 41.33 -4.86 10.08
C GLU A 513 40.68 -4.29 11.35
N LEU A 514 40.82 -2.98 11.55
CA LEU A 514 40.27 -2.25 12.69
C LEU A 514 38.94 -1.54 12.37
N SER A 515 38.39 -1.76 11.19
CA SER A 515 37.11 -1.20 10.77
C SER A 515 36.22 -2.28 10.16
N VAL A 516 34.91 -2.14 10.35
CA VAL A 516 33.93 -2.96 9.66
C VAL A 516 33.92 -2.54 8.18
N PRO A 517 34.18 -3.47 7.24
CA PRO A 517 34.11 -3.16 5.82
C PRO A 517 32.72 -2.66 5.43
N SER A 518 32.66 -1.68 4.53
CA SER A 518 31.42 -0.99 4.14
C SER A 518 30.31 -1.94 3.66
N ARG A 519 30.67 -3.04 3.00
CA ARG A 519 29.72 -4.09 2.55
C ARG A 519 28.92 -4.73 3.70
N TYR A 520 29.46 -4.72 4.92
CA TYR A 520 28.79 -5.26 6.12
C TYR A 520 28.08 -4.17 6.95
N VAL A 521 28.07 -2.93 6.46
CA VAL A 521 27.30 -1.83 7.06
C VAL A 521 25.97 -1.70 6.31
N LEU A 522 24.95 -2.41 6.78
CA LEU A 522 23.63 -2.38 6.15
C LEU A 522 22.99 -0.98 6.24
N ASN A 523 22.58 -0.42 5.10
CA ASN A 523 21.96 0.91 5.04
C ASN A 523 20.74 1.04 5.95
N ARG A 524 19.93 -0.02 6.04
CA ARG A 524 18.74 -0.08 6.88
C ARG A 524 19.02 0.30 8.33
N TRP A 525 20.16 -0.08 8.90
CA TRP A 525 20.46 0.16 10.32
C TRP A 525 21.03 1.54 10.64
N ARG A 526 21.30 2.35 9.61
CA ARG A 526 21.98 3.64 9.78
C ARG A 526 20.98 4.73 10.19
N LYS A 527 21.45 5.72 10.94
CA LYS A 527 20.64 6.88 11.37
C LYS A 527 20.09 7.69 10.18
N ASP A 528 20.80 7.69 9.07
CA ASP A 528 20.46 8.40 7.83
C ASP A 528 19.76 7.51 6.78
N ALA A 529 19.20 6.35 7.18
CA ALA A 529 18.54 5.40 6.27
C ALA A 529 17.49 6.06 5.38
N ARG A 530 16.72 7.01 5.91
CA ARG A 530 15.68 7.75 5.16
C ARG A 530 16.24 8.86 4.25
N ARG A 531 17.47 9.34 4.47
CA ARG A 531 18.05 10.49 3.74
C ARG A 531 18.55 10.14 2.34
N ARG A 532 19.11 8.94 2.15
CA ARG A 532 19.76 8.57 0.87
C ARG A 532 18.77 8.38 -0.27
N GLN A 533 17.54 7.99 0.03
CA GLN A 533 16.54 7.76 -1.01
C GLN A 533 16.01 9.05 -1.62
N ALA A 534 16.01 10.15 -0.86
CA ALA A 534 15.73 11.49 -1.41
C ALA A 534 16.77 11.94 -2.46
N VAL A 535 17.98 11.36 -2.45
CA VAL A 535 19.06 11.66 -3.41
C VAL A 535 19.01 10.73 -4.63
N GLU A 536 18.64 9.45 -4.46
CA GLU A 536 18.43 8.53 -5.60
C GLU A 536 17.22 8.92 -6.46
N SER A 537 16.25 9.64 -5.90
CA SER A 537 15.11 10.23 -6.62
C SER A 537 15.54 11.27 -7.68
N ASP A 538 16.68 11.95 -7.48
CA ASP A 538 17.21 12.96 -8.41
C ASP A 538 17.65 12.35 -9.77
N LEU A 539 17.74 11.01 -9.88
CA LEU A 539 18.12 10.30 -11.11
C LEU A 539 16.91 9.89 -11.98
N MET A 540 15.67 10.14 -11.54
CA MET A 540 14.46 9.76 -12.27
C MET A 540 14.01 10.86 -13.24
N SER A 541 14.64 10.94 -14.41
CA SER A 541 14.32 11.90 -15.49
C SER A 541 13.12 11.45 -16.36
N GLY A 542 11.93 11.34 -15.76
CA GLY A 542 10.68 11.05 -16.47
C GLY A 542 9.47 11.71 -15.81
N ASP A 543 8.31 11.71 -16.49
CA ASP A 543 7.06 12.26 -15.94
C ASP A 543 6.62 11.47 -14.69
N LEU A 544 6.98 11.99 -13.51
CA LEU A 544 6.62 11.39 -12.23
C LEU A 544 5.10 11.44 -12.04
N THR A 545 4.49 10.34 -11.59
CA THR A 545 3.08 10.32 -11.20
C THR A 545 2.82 11.25 -10.00
N LYS A 546 1.57 11.67 -9.78
CA LYS A 546 1.19 12.46 -8.59
C LYS A 546 1.62 11.79 -7.27
N ALA A 547 1.50 10.46 -7.19
CA ALA A 547 1.92 9.69 -6.03
C ALA A 547 3.45 9.75 -5.84
N GLN A 548 4.23 9.54 -6.90
CA GLN A 548 5.69 9.65 -6.83
C GLN A 548 6.14 11.05 -6.42
N ARG A 549 5.55 12.11 -6.97
CA ARG A 549 5.85 13.49 -6.58
C ARG A 549 5.54 13.76 -5.11
N TYR A 550 4.42 13.27 -4.60
CA TYR A 550 4.09 13.41 -3.18
C TYR A 550 5.06 12.63 -2.29
N THR A 551 5.37 11.37 -2.62
CA THR A 551 6.34 10.57 -1.86
C THR A 551 7.70 11.26 -1.83
N ASP A 552 8.18 11.76 -2.97
CA ASP A 552 9.44 12.52 -3.06
C ASP A 552 9.40 13.78 -2.16
N LEU A 553 8.34 14.59 -2.25
CA LEU A 553 8.18 15.77 -1.41
C LEU A 553 8.13 15.43 0.08
N CYS A 554 7.44 14.35 0.48
CA CYS A 554 7.42 13.89 1.86
C CYS A 554 8.80 13.44 2.35
N LEU A 555 9.56 12.72 1.52
CA LEU A 555 10.92 12.29 1.88
C LEU A 555 11.87 13.49 2.01
N ARG A 556 11.77 14.47 1.11
CA ARG A 556 12.54 15.73 1.21
C ARG A 556 12.12 16.56 2.42
N SER A 557 10.83 16.63 2.72
CA SER A 557 10.32 17.37 3.87
C SER A 557 10.80 16.75 5.18
N LEU A 558 10.87 15.42 5.28
CA LEU A 558 11.42 14.74 6.48
C LEU A 558 12.83 15.24 6.80
N LYS A 559 13.72 15.31 5.81
CA LYS A 559 15.09 15.83 5.98
C LYS A 559 15.09 17.29 6.43
N LEU A 560 14.24 18.12 5.83
CA LEU A 560 14.12 19.52 6.20
C LEU A 560 13.58 19.68 7.64
N SER A 561 12.59 18.87 8.02
CA SER A 561 12.00 18.87 9.36
C SER A 561 13.00 18.42 10.42
N GLU A 562 13.83 17.40 10.15
CA GLU A 562 14.92 16.99 11.06
C GLU A 562 15.85 18.17 11.37
N GLU A 563 16.38 18.83 10.34
CA GLU A 563 17.32 19.94 10.51
C GLU A 563 16.65 21.16 11.16
N ALA A 564 15.44 21.50 10.72
CA ALA A 564 14.68 22.63 11.24
C ALA A 564 14.31 22.44 12.71
N SER A 565 14.15 21.21 13.18
CA SER A 565 13.80 20.92 14.58
C SER A 565 14.93 21.15 15.57
N LEU A 566 16.18 21.32 15.11
CA LEU A 566 17.35 21.48 15.97
C LEU A 566 17.41 22.84 16.67
N SER A 567 16.78 23.88 16.12
CA SER A 567 16.73 25.22 16.71
C SER A 567 15.41 25.92 16.40
N GLU A 568 14.97 26.80 17.31
CA GLU A 568 13.73 27.56 17.14
C GLU A 568 13.80 28.53 15.94
N GLU A 569 14.98 29.09 15.68
CA GLU A 569 15.23 29.97 14.53
C GLU A 569 15.09 29.21 13.20
N SER A 570 15.66 28.00 13.13
CA SER A 570 15.60 27.15 11.94
C SER A 570 14.17 26.67 11.68
N TYR A 571 13.43 26.32 12.73
CA TYR A 571 12.02 25.98 12.67
C TYR A 571 11.18 27.14 12.09
N ASN A 572 11.33 28.34 12.66
CA ASN A 572 10.57 29.51 12.22
C ASN A 572 10.90 29.93 10.78
N ALA A 573 12.18 29.84 10.38
CA ALA A 573 12.60 30.10 9.00
C ALA A 573 11.94 29.15 8.01
N VAL A 574 11.93 27.84 8.31
CA VAL A 574 11.29 26.84 7.46
C VAL A 574 9.77 27.01 7.43
N MET A 575 9.14 27.32 8.55
CA MET A 575 7.69 27.55 8.60
C MET A 575 7.24 28.70 7.68
N ASN A 576 8.03 29.78 7.62
CA ASN A 576 7.76 30.89 6.71
C ASN A 576 7.86 30.47 5.24
N VAL A 577 8.93 29.75 4.88
CA VAL A 577 9.15 29.24 3.50
C VAL A 577 8.05 28.25 3.10
N LEU A 578 7.65 27.34 3.99
CA LEU A 578 6.57 26.38 3.72
C LEU A 578 5.23 27.09 3.50
N SER A 579 4.94 28.13 4.27
CA SER A 579 3.72 28.94 4.11
C SER A 579 3.71 29.68 2.76
N GLU A 580 4.86 30.25 2.37
CA GLU A 580 5.00 30.92 1.08
C GLU A 580 4.90 29.94 -0.10
N ALA A 581 5.56 28.79 -0.01
CA ALA A 581 5.51 27.74 -1.01
C ALA A 581 4.08 27.20 -1.19
N LEU A 582 3.36 26.97 -0.09
CA LEU A 582 1.97 26.53 -0.14
C LEU A 582 1.08 27.55 -0.87
N ARG A 583 1.20 28.84 -0.52
CA ARG A 583 0.46 29.92 -1.18
C ARG A 583 0.77 29.98 -2.69
N SER A 584 2.04 29.81 -3.07
CA SER A 584 2.46 29.75 -4.47
C SER A 584 1.84 28.55 -5.21
N CYS A 585 1.80 27.37 -4.59
CA CYS A 585 1.15 26.20 -5.15
C CYS A 585 -0.37 26.38 -5.32
N GLU A 586 -1.05 26.99 -4.36
CA GLU A 586 -2.48 27.30 -4.45
C GLU A 586 -2.76 28.26 -5.61
N ILE A 587 -1.96 29.32 -5.76
CA ILE A 587 -2.05 30.26 -6.89
C ILE A 587 -1.84 29.52 -8.21
N THR A 588 -0.80 28.69 -8.30
CA THR A 588 -0.48 27.94 -9.54
C THR A 588 -1.58 26.92 -9.87
N SER A 589 -2.15 26.24 -8.88
CA SER A 589 -3.27 25.32 -9.07
C SER A 589 -4.54 26.05 -9.54
N ASN A 590 -4.78 27.26 -9.03
CA ASN A 590 -5.90 28.10 -9.46
C ASN A 590 -5.68 28.66 -10.87
N VAL A 591 -4.44 29.00 -11.23
CA VAL A 591 -4.07 29.44 -12.59
C VAL A 591 -4.27 28.31 -13.60
N ILE A 592 -3.84 27.08 -13.29
CA ILE A 592 -4.06 25.91 -14.16
C ILE A 592 -5.57 25.66 -14.36
N HIS A 593 -6.37 25.76 -13.30
CA HIS A 593 -7.83 25.67 -13.41
C HIS A 593 -8.47 26.82 -14.19
N SER A 594 -7.91 28.03 -14.14
CA SER A 594 -8.41 29.19 -14.89
C SER A 594 -8.00 29.21 -16.37
N VAL A 595 -6.84 28.64 -16.72
CA VAL A 595 -6.36 28.54 -18.11
C VAL A 595 -7.14 27.47 -18.89
N GLU A 596 -7.50 26.37 -18.23
CA GLU A 596 -8.42 25.37 -18.80
C GLU A 596 -9.84 25.93 -19.04
N GLU A 597 -10.26 26.98 -18.32
CA GLU A 597 -11.54 27.68 -18.53
C GLU A 597 -11.44 28.81 -19.58
N SER A 598 -10.26 29.42 -19.77
CA SER A 598 -10.07 30.53 -20.72
C SER A 598 -9.78 30.09 -22.16
N ASP A 599 -9.26 28.87 -22.38
CA ASP A 599 -9.05 28.33 -23.74
C ASP A 599 -10.36 27.98 -24.46
N SER A 600 -11.52 28.05 -23.78
CA SER A 600 -12.84 27.93 -24.41
C SER A 600 -13.49 29.26 -24.80
N ASP A 601 -12.94 30.42 -24.42
CA ASP A 601 -13.59 31.72 -24.63
C ASP A 601 -12.60 32.83 -25.01
N VAL A 602 -11.92 32.73 -26.16
CA VAL A 602 -11.41 33.93 -26.87
C VAL A 602 -11.44 33.73 -28.40
N ALA A 603 -12.56 34.09 -29.02
CA ALA A 603 -12.56 34.71 -30.34
C ALA A 603 -13.40 35.99 -30.24
N HIS A 604 -12.79 37.12 -30.62
CA HIS A 604 -13.28 38.51 -30.54
C HIS A 604 -13.17 39.11 -29.12
N GLU A 605 -12.54 40.25 -28.86
CA GLU A 605 -12.24 41.42 -29.69
C GLU A 605 -11.11 42.26 -29.06
N GLU A 606 -10.53 43.13 -29.89
CA GLU A 606 -9.34 43.94 -29.66
C GLU A 606 -9.52 45.18 -28.76
N HIS A 607 -8.38 45.60 -28.16
CA HIS A 607 -7.97 46.98 -27.82
C HIS A 607 -8.71 47.73 -26.68
N ASN A 608 -8.02 48.01 -25.55
CA ASN A 608 -7.33 49.29 -25.35
C ASN A 608 -6.50 49.37 -24.05
N ASN A 609 -5.53 50.28 -24.10
CA ASN A 609 -4.41 50.53 -23.19
C ASN A 609 -4.74 51.21 -21.83
N ASN A 610 -3.75 51.06 -20.93
CA ASN A 610 -3.20 52.01 -19.93
C ASN A 610 -3.59 51.93 -18.43
N ASN A 611 -2.53 51.64 -17.64
CA ASN A 611 -2.06 52.30 -16.40
C ASN A 611 -3.06 52.68 -15.29
N SER A 612 -2.85 52.18 -14.07
CA SER A 612 -2.04 52.86 -13.04
C SER A 612 -2.13 52.19 -11.67
N PHE A 613 -1.00 52.18 -10.96
CA PHE A 613 -0.84 51.96 -9.52
C PHE A 613 -1.90 52.68 -8.66
N ASN A 614 -2.40 52.00 -7.60
CA ASN A 614 -2.43 52.61 -6.26
C ASN A 614 -2.67 51.59 -5.14
N GLU A 615 -1.99 51.85 -4.03
CA GLU A 615 -1.99 51.11 -2.76
C GLU A 615 -3.20 51.42 -1.86
N ASN A 616 -3.36 50.55 -0.85
CA ASN A 616 -3.97 50.72 0.47
C ASN A 616 -5.50 50.48 0.59
N VAL A 617 -5.90 49.51 1.43
CA VAL A 617 -6.24 49.71 2.87
C VAL A 617 -6.88 48.43 3.46
N ALA A 618 -6.40 48.08 4.66
CA ALA A 618 -7.00 47.41 5.82
C ALA A 618 -7.94 46.18 5.68
N ASP A 619 -7.45 45.08 6.26
CA ASP A 619 -8.00 44.39 7.43
C ASP A 619 -9.53 44.42 7.63
N THR A 620 -10.16 43.26 7.50
CA THR A 620 -11.18 42.73 8.43
C THR A 620 -11.61 41.34 7.97
N GLY A 621 -11.64 40.38 8.90
CA GLY A 621 -12.45 39.18 8.73
C GLY A 621 -11.74 37.89 9.11
N GLN A 622 -11.79 37.57 10.40
CA GLN A 622 -11.59 36.23 10.94
C GLN A 622 -12.27 35.17 10.05
N VAL A 623 -11.48 34.23 9.53
CA VAL A 623 -11.98 32.91 9.19
C VAL A 623 -11.10 31.88 9.88
N ASN A 624 -11.66 31.29 10.94
CA ASN A 624 -11.14 30.09 11.57
C ASN A 624 -10.91 29.01 10.51
N LEU A 625 -9.65 28.67 10.21
CA LEU A 625 -9.31 27.38 9.60
C LEU A 625 -8.40 26.60 10.54
N MET A 626 -9.04 25.66 11.22
CA MET A 626 -8.41 24.63 12.05
C MET A 626 -8.35 23.34 11.21
N ILE A 627 -7.37 23.19 10.31
CA ILE A 627 -7.10 21.92 9.60
C ILE A 627 -5.58 21.63 9.57
N ILE A 628 -5.17 20.87 10.58
CA ILE A 628 -4.25 19.73 10.58
C ILE A 628 -3.15 19.72 9.48
N VAL A 629 -1.98 20.25 9.83
CA VAL A 629 -0.69 19.67 9.39
C VAL A 629 -0.36 18.57 10.40
N PHE A 630 -0.34 17.31 9.95
CA PHE A 630 0.09 16.18 10.78
C PHE A 630 1.62 16.22 10.97
N ILE A 631 2.08 17.13 11.85
CA ILE A 631 3.20 16.93 12.77
C ILE A 631 2.85 17.78 14.00
N ARG A 632 2.29 17.19 15.05
CA ARG A 632 2.12 17.87 16.33
C ARG A 632 3.10 17.27 17.34
N PRO A 633 4.13 17.99 17.79
CA PRO A 633 4.79 17.69 19.05
C PRO A 633 3.90 18.21 20.19
N ARG A 634 3.12 17.33 20.82
CA ARG A 634 2.46 17.66 22.10
C ARG A 634 3.31 17.13 23.24
N PHE A 635 4.27 17.93 23.71
CA PHE A 635 4.95 17.61 24.98
C PHE A 635 5.58 18.82 25.69
N TRP A 636 4.82 19.87 26.02
CA TRP A 636 5.19 20.78 27.12
C TRP A 636 3.94 21.28 27.84
N ALA A 637 3.54 20.55 28.89
CA ALA A 637 2.78 21.07 30.04
C ALA A 637 2.52 19.91 31.02
N ASN A 638 3.49 19.63 31.90
CA ASN A 638 3.31 19.15 33.28
C ASN A 638 4.62 18.56 33.83
N VAL A 639 5.63 19.40 34.04
CA VAL A 639 6.57 19.23 35.16
C VAL A 639 6.93 20.64 35.64
N GLY A 640 6.09 21.19 36.51
CA GLY A 640 6.44 22.32 37.36
C GLY A 640 6.82 21.79 38.74
N PHE A 641 7.95 22.29 39.25
CA PHE A 641 8.46 22.23 40.64
C PHE A 641 9.00 20.84 41.10
N LEU A 642 10.14 20.71 41.81
CA LEU A 642 10.83 21.58 42.77
C LEU A 642 12.38 21.42 42.73
N PHE A 643 13.08 22.55 42.98
CA PHE A 643 14.23 22.81 43.89
C PHE A 643 15.20 21.64 44.24
N VAL A 644 16.54 21.75 44.23
CA VAL A 644 17.54 22.82 44.50
C VAL A 644 18.76 22.61 43.61
#